data_AF-A0A496LIG8-F1
#
_entry.id   AF-A0A496LIG8-F1
#
_cell.length_a   1.000
_cell.length_b   1.000
_cell.length_c   1.000
_cell.angle_alpha   90.00
_cell.angle_beta   90.00
_cell.angle_gamma   90.00
#
_symmetry.space_group_name_H-M   'P 1'
#
loop_
_entity.id
_entity.type
_entity.pdbx_description
1 polymer ?
#
loop_
_entity_poly.entity_id
_entity_poly.type
_entity_poly.pdbx_seq_one_letter_code
_entity_poly.pdbx_strand_id
1 'polypeptide(L)'
;MKFFKFAVLALIFPLAMLFADTDYRAEAATIKEKFAQAIKLYVDGNNSEARKITQEAYFGHFENLEAGIRINLGQKKSYDMEKQFGDIRKAIKAEKPLNEIQAMIDNLNREIDEVLPAIESGHRLVAEYQDGGDGSTSAPASGGNSAASGTTSPWMSVYTEFKTELDNAKAAFDKKDTAALKAALNRAKFDIYRNERLEEAVRKYVSSQTDQSIQQIIGNLLREDADTDKSKFDEAINALDNLALKAVNDLPQESYSIAPQTALAQSDTSEDEGKDFTPIVQNIKDKMAKVLQLYESGKVDDAIDESGNIYFDEYEESGMENIVGAKNTQLKLDTEASFNKISALMRAGASKEQIVAAQNKLFDQLTQSLELTKKSSNWDLFLYAFIIILREGFEALIIVAAVIALLIKSGNSKHLNIVYSALGVAVVLSIATAYGLNYIFGSENAGQTREVMEGAVMLIAVVLLFYVGFWLLSNASSKKWSAYIQGQISNSLSSGDSKMLWWTVFLAVYREGAETVLFYLALLFDAKSPAATSMVAAGFVAGLAALIIVYIVIKKFSLKIAIKPFFIATSVIIFYMSVVFVGKGVMELVEGKVFVPTVIDGLPTITWIGFYPYVQSLVPQAVMIVLLIVGILILKNKQKNKS
;
A
#
# COMPACT_ATOMS: atom_id res chain seq x y z
N MET A 1 -36.61 4.52 -5.11
CA MET A 1 -36.29 3.07 -5.03
C MET A 1 -35.96 2.44 -6.38
N LYS A 2 -36.80 2.45 -7.42
CA LYS A 2 -36.47 1.80 -8.73
C LYS A 2 -35.21 2.36 -9.42
N PHE A 3 -35.07 3.69 -9.51
CA PHE A 3 -33.87 4.34 -10.06
C PHE A 3 -32.59 4.02 -9.27
N PHE A 4 -32.72 3.88 -7.95
CA PHE A 4 -31.59 3.61 -7.06
C PHE A 4 -31.07 2.17 -7.18
N LYS A 5 -31.98 1.19 -7.30
CA LYS A 5 -31.59 -0.19 -7.62
C LYS A 5 -30.84 -0.28 -8.95
N PHE A 6 -31.26 0.51 -9.94
CA PHE A 6 -30.62 0.59 -11.26
C PHE A 6 -29.24 1.29 -11.20
N ALA A 7 -29.11 2.35 -10.41
CA ALA A 7 -27.84 3.07 -10.22
C ALA A 7 -26.78 2.22 -9.49
N VAL A 8 -27.18 1.47 -8.47
CA VAL A 8 -26.29 0.52 -7.77
C VAL A 8 -25.83 -0.60 -8.70
N LEU A 9 -26.74 -1.18 -9.50
CA LEU A 9 -26.39 -2.18 -10.51
C LEU A 9 -25.46 -1.63 -11.60
N ALA A 10 -25.69 -0.38 -12.05
CA ALA A 10 -24.86 0.28 -13.07
C ALA A 10 -23.45 0.65 -12.58
N LEU A 11 -23.23 0.78 -11.26
CA LEU A 11 -21.91 1.01 -10.67
C LEU A 11 -21.11 -0.29 -10.50
N ILE A 12 -21.78 -1.44 -10.37
CA ILE A 12 -21.15 -2.76 -10.17
C ILE A 12 -20.82 -3.45 -11.51
N PHE A 13 -21.64 -3.21 -12.55
CA PHE A 13 -21.53 -3.89 -13.85
C PHE A 13 -20.23 -3.64 -14.65
N PRO A 14 -19.60 -2.44 -14.64
CA PRO A 14 -18.36 -2.21 -15.39
C PRO A 14 -17.15 -2.96 -14.83
N LEU A 15 -17.19 -3.40 -13.56
CA LEU A 15 -16.08 -4.07 -12.90
C LEU A 15 -15.98 -5.57 -13.27
N ALA A 16 -17.07 -6.15 -13.77
CA ALA A 16 -17.18 -7.59 -14.06
C ALA A 16 -16.81 -7.96 -15.51
N MET A 17 -16.57 -6.97 -16.37
CA MET A 17 -16.17 -7.19 -17.76
C MET A 17 -14.90 -6.39 -18.02
N LEU A 18 -13.74 -7.07 -18.07
CA LEU A 18 -12.51 -6.74 -18.80
C LEU A 18 -11.30 -7.42 -18.11
N PHE A 19 -11.15 -8.74 -18.30
CA PHE A 19 -9.88 -9.43 -18.09
C PHE A 19 -9.20 -9.55 -19.45
N ALA A 20 -7.99 -9.01 -19.60
CA ALA A 20 -7.11 -9.34 -20.71
C ALA A 20 -6.11 -10.38 -20.20
N ASP A 21 -6.05 -11.54 -20.86
CA ASP A 21 -5.08 -12.60 -20.54
C ASP A 21 -3.73 -12.27 -21.20
N THR A 22 -2.67 -12.18 -20.40
CA THR A 22 -1.27 -12.10 -20.86
C THR A 22 -0.74 -13.53 -21.05
N ASP A 23 -0.14 -13.83 -22.22
CA ASP A 23 0.49 -15.14 -22.47
C ASP A 23 1.89 -15.19 -21.85
N TYR A 24 1.96 -15.59 -20.57
CA TYR A 24 3.21 -15.64 -19.81
C TYR A 24 4.27 -16.59 -20.40
N ARG A 25 3.86 -17.64 -21.13
CA ARG A 25 4.81 -18.59 -21.74
C ARG A 25 5.53 -18.00 -22.92
N ALA A 26 4.84 -17.24 -23.75
CA ALA A 26 5.45 -16.57 -24.90
C ALA A 26 6.50 -15.55 -24.45
N GLU A 27 6.19 -14.77 -23.41
CA GLU A 27 7.11 -13.79 -22.83
C GLU A 27 8.33 -14.46 -22.21
N ALA A 28 8.15 -15.51 -21.40
CA ALA A 28 9.25 -16.28 -20.80
C ALA A 28 10.18 -16.91 -21.86
N ALA A 29 9.62 -17.45 -22.95
CA ALA A 29 10.42 -18.00 -24.04
C ALA A 29 11.29 -16.93 -24.71
N THR A 30 10.76 -15.72 -24.87
CA THR A 30 11.48 -14.61 -25.49
C THR A 30 12.63 -14.09 -24.61
N ILE A 31 12.45 -14.07 -23.28
CA ILE A 31 13.52 -13.76 -22.31
C ILE A 31 14.69 -14.72 -22.49
N LYS A 32 14.42 -16.04 -22.57
CA LYS A 32 15.45 -17.07 -22.75
C LYS A 32 16.22 -16.90 -24.06
N GLU A 33 15.50 -16.57 -25.14
CA GLU A 33 16.13 -16.31 -26.44
C GLU A 33 17.09 -15.12 -26.36
N LYS A 34 16.66 -14.02 -25.74
CA LYS A 34 17.50 -12.84 -25.55
C LYS A 34 18.72 -13.15 -24.69
N PHE A 35 18.60 -13.93 -23.61
CA PHE A 35 19.79 -14.33 -22.85
C PHE A 35 20.78 -15.19 -23.65
N ALA A 36 20.30 -16.10 -24.50
CA ALA A 36 21.18 -16.85 -25.39
C ALA A 36 21.91 -15.94 -26.38
N GLN A 37 21.22 -14.92 -26.91
CA GLN A 37 21.83 -13.89 -27.76
C GLN A 37 22.87 -13.06 -26.99
N ALA A 38 22.58 -12.65 -25.75
CA ALA A 38 23.50 -11.89 -24.91
C ALA A 38 24.80 -12.66 -24.63
N ILE A 39 24.72 -13.97 -24.33
CA ILE A 39 25.89 -14.83 -24.15
C ILE A 39 26.72 -14.92 -25.43
N LYS A 40 26.06 -15.11 -26.59
CA LYS A 40 26.77 -15.17 -27.87
C LYS A 40 27.55 -13.88 -28.13
N LEU A 41 26.91 -12.74 -27.93
CA LEU A 41 27.53 -11.42 -28.07
C LEU A 41 28.71 -11.23 -27.11
N TYR A 42 28.58 -11.73 -25.87
CA TYR A 42 29.66 -11.68 -24.89
C TYR A 42 30.88 -12.54 -25.31
N VAL A 43 30.64 -13.76 -25.80
CA VAL A 43 31.70 -14.65 -26.33
C VAL A 43 32.39 -14.03 -27.54
N ASP A 44 31.63 -13.33 -28.38
CA ASP A 44 32.14 -12.62 -29.55
C ASP A 44 32.89 -11.31 -29.18
N GLY A 45 33.04 -11.01 -27.88
CA GLY A 45 33.73 -9.82 -27.36
C GLY A 45 32.91 -8.54 -27.42
N ASN A 46 31.62 -8.63 -27.75
CA ASN A 46 30.71 -7.49 -27.90
C ASN A 46 29.93 -7.22 -26.60
N ASN A 47 30.66 -6.82 -25.55
CA ASN A 47 30.14 -6.67 -24.20
C ASN A 47 29.08 -5.56 -24.04
N SER A 48 29.12 -4.52 -24.89
CA SER A 48 28.09 -3.47 -24.89
C SER A 48 26.77 -3.98 -25.46
N GLU A 49 26.80 -4.67 -26.61
CA GLU A 49 25.57 -5.23 -27.21
C GLU A 49 25.00 -6.36 -26.35
N ALA A 50 25.85 -7.18 -25.72
CA ALA A 50 25.42 -8.19 -24.75
C ALA A 50 24.60 -7.57 -23.60
N ARG A 51 25.09 -6.47 -22.99
CA ARG A 51 24.35 -5.76 -21.93
C ARG A 51 23.05 -5.15 -22.41
N LYS A 52 22.99 -4.68 -23.65
CA LYS A 52 21.79 -4.12 -24.25
C LYS A 52 20.72 -5.19 -24.45
N ILE A 53 21.08 -6.36 -24.97
CA ILE A 53 20.14 -7.48 -25.11
C ILE A 53 19.62 -7.95 -23.73
N THR A 54 20.47 -7.99 -22.70
CA THR A 54 20.03 -8.28 -21.33
C THR A 54 19.03 -7.23 -20.80
N GLN A 55 19.22 -5.96 -21.14
CA GLN A 55 18.29 -4.89 -20.78
C GLN A 55 16.95 -5.03 -21.52
N GLU A 56 16.96 -5.41 -22.80
CA GLU A 56 15.73 -5.67 -23.56
C GLU A 56 14.98 -6.91 -23.05
N ALA A 57 15.67 -7.91 -22.51
CA ALA A 57 15.03 -9.07 -21.89
C ALA A 57 14.22 -8.67 -20.64
N TYR A 58 14.71 -7.67 -19.91
CA TYR A 58 14.02 -7.11 -18.76
C TYR A 58 12.83 -6.23 -19.18
N PHE A 59 13.08 -5.07 -19.80
CA PHE A 59 12.02 -4.08 -20.13
C PHE A 59 11.06 -4.55 -21.22
N GLY A 60 11.49 -5.46 -22.11
CA GLY A 60 10.65 -5.90 -23.21
C GLY A 60 9.69 -7.03 -22.84
N HIS A 61 10.01 -7.82 -21.82
CA HIS A 61 9.38 -9.11 -21.59
C HIS A 61 9.19 -9.46 -20.11
N PHE A 62 10.19 -9.25 -19.25
CA PHE A 62 10.07 -9.60 -17.84
C PHE A 62 9.01 -8.76 -17.10
N GLU A 63 8.84 -7.48 -17.46
CA GLU A 63 7.75 -6.63 -16.93
C GLU A 63 6.36 -7.28 -17.10
N ASN A 64 6.16 -8.02 -18.20
CA ASN A 64 4.90 -8.71 -18.48
C ASN A 64 4.68 -9.91 -17.55
N LEU A 65 5.73 -10.50 -16.96
CA LEU A 65 5.64 -11.58 -15.96
C LEU A 65 5.63 -11.07 -14.52
N GLU A 66 6.26 -9.92 -14.27
CA GLU A 66 6.46 -9.32 -12.95
C GLU A 66 5.13 -9.23 -12.17
N ALA A 67 4.06 -8.83 -12.85
CA ALA A 67 2.73 -8.77 -12.29
C ALA A 67 2.25 -10.12 -11.76
N GLY A 68 2.30 -11.17 -12.60
CA GLY A 68 1.90 -12.52 -12.23
C GLY A 68 2.73 -13.06 -11.07
N ILE A 69 4.05 -12.87 -11.10
CA ILE A 69 4.98 -13.37 -10.08
C ILE A 69 4.67 -12.73 -8.73
N ARG A 70 4.56 -11.40 -8.69
CA ARG A 70 4.23 -10.67 -7.47
C ARG A 70 2.87 -11.07 -6.89
N ILE A 71 1.87 -11.34 -7.75
CA ILE A 71 0.52 -11.71 -7.31
C ILE A 71 0.48 -13.11 -6.69
N ASN A 72 1.17 -14.07 -7.29
CA ASN A 72 1.07 -15.48 -6.89
C ASN A 72 2.17 -15.92 -5.92
N LEU A 73 3.32 -15.23 -5.90
CA LEU A 73 4.53 -15.63 -5.17
C LEU A 73 5.11 -14.53 -4.28
N GLY A 74 4.54 -13.32 -4.32
CA GLY A 74 4.89 -12.19 -3.45
C GLY A 74 5.88 -11.19 -4.05
N GLN A 75 5.86 -9.97 -3.51
CA GLN A 75 6.69 -8.84 -3.97
C GLN A 75 8.20 -9.11 -3.84
N LYS A 76 8.62 -9.79 -2.76
CA LYS A 76 10.03 -10.17 -2.54
C LYS A 76 10.55 -11.04 -3.69
N LYS A 77 9.80 -12.07 -4.09
CA LYS A 77 10.18 -12.96 -5.21
C LYS A 77 10.31 -12.21 -6.54
N SER A 78 9.41 -11.27 -6.79
CA SER A 78 9.45 -10.43 -7.99
C SER A 78 10.70 -9.56 -8.04
N TYR A 79 11.01 -8.87 -6.93
CA TYR A 79 12.19 -8.02 -6.79
C TYR A 79 13.50 -8.82 -6.89
N ASP A 80 13.57 -9.98 -6.25
CA ASP A 80 14.75 -10.85 -6.29
C ASP A 80 15.07 -11.34 -7.72
N MET A 81 14.04 -11.56 -8.54
CA MET A 81 14.21 -11.93 -9.94
C MET A 81 14.59 -10.74 -10.83
N GLU A 82 13.96 -9.58 -10.61
CA GLU A 82 14.28 -8.31 -11.29
C GLU A 82 15.75 -7.90 -11.10
N LYS A 83 16.22 -7.93 -9.86
CA LYS A 83 17.60 -7.56 -9.51
C LYS A 83 18.64 -8.37 -10.28
N GLN A 84 18.37 -9.64 -10.57
CA GLN A 84 19.29 -10.52 -11.29
C GLN A 84 19.60 -10.02 -12.71
N PHE A 85 18.67 -9.33 -13.38
CA PHE A 85 18.95 -8.70 -14.68
C PHE A 85 20.01 -7.60 -14.56
N GLY A 86 19.95 -6.80 -13.50
CA GLY A 86 20.96 -5.80 -13.16
C GLY A 86 22.33 -6.45 -12.87
N ASP A 87 22.34 -7.49 -12.03
CA ASP A 87 23.56 -8.20 -11.65
C ASP A 87 24.27 -8.86 -12.85
N ILE A 88 23.51 -9.47 -13.78
CA ILE A 88 24.04 -10.02 -15.03
C ILE A 88 24.69 -8.91 -15.87
N ARG A 89 24.06 -7.74 -15.99
CA ARG A 89 24.63 -6.61 -16.75
C ARG A 89 25.90 -6.08 -16.10
N LYS A 90 25.93 -5.97 -14.77
CA LYS A 90 27.13 -5.58 -14.01
C LYS A 90 28.26 -6.60 -14.19
N ALA A 91 27.95 -7.89 -14.20
CA ALA A 91 28.91 -8.97 -14.45
C ALA A 91 29.52 -8.92 -15.86
N ILE A 92 28.68 -8.69 -16.89
CA ILE A 92 29.15 -8.51 -18.27
C ILE A 92 30.04 -7.27 -18.38
N LYS A 93 29.66 -6.15 -17.76
CA LYS A 93 30.46 -4.91 -17.75
C LYS A 93 31.83 -5.10 -17.10
N ALA A 94 31.86 -5.88 -16.02
CA ALA A 94 33.08 -6.19 -15.27
C ALA A 94 33.93 -7.30 -15.94
N GLU A 95 33.55 -7.74 -17.14
CA GLU A 95 34.21 -8.81 -17.91
C GLU A 95 34.44 -10.07 -17.07
N LYS A 96 33.46 -10.42 -16.23
CA LYS A 96 33.55 -11.60 -15.37
C LYS A 96 33.70 -12.88 -16.19
N PRO A 97 34.30 -13.94 -15.63
CA PRO A 97 34.42 -15.23 -16.31
C PRO A 97 33.08 -15.70 -16.89
N LEU A 98 33.09 -16.21 -18.13
CA LEU A 98 31.88 -16.63 -18.86
C LEU A 98 31.01 -17.61 -18.05
N ASN A 99 31.64 -18.52 -17.30
CA ASN A 99 30.96 -19.47 -16.44
C ASN A 99 30.16 -18.81 -15.30
N GLU A 100 30.61 -17.67 -14.78
CA GLU A 100 29.87 -16.92 -13.76
C GLU A 100 28.63 -16.23 -14.36
N ILE A 101 28.77 -15.60 -15.53
CA ILE A 101 27.66 -14.94 -16.22
C ILE A 101 26.61 -15.98 -16.67
N GLN A 102 27.06 -17.11 -17.21
CA GLN A 102 26.19 -18.22 -17.60
C GLN A 102 25.43 -18.77 -16.39
N ALA A 103 26.09 -18.94 -15.23
CA ALA A 103 25.44 -19.43 -14.02
C ALA A 103 24.34 -18.48 -13.50
N MET A 104 24.55 -17.15 -13.59
CA MET A 104 23.52 -16.17 -13.22
C MET A 104 22.31 -16.25 -14.17
N ILE A 105 22.54 -16.33 -15.48
CA ILE A 105 21.48 -16.48 -16.49
C ILE A 105 20.71 -17.80 -16.31
N ASP A 106 21.41 -18.90 -16.06
CA ASP A 106 20.79 -20.21 -15.84
C ASP A 106 19.94 -20.21 -14.57
N ASN A 107 20.39 -19.53 -13.51
CA ASN A 107 19.61 -19.35 -12.29
C ASN A 107 18.30 -18.61 -12.57
N LEU A 108 18.37 -17.47 -13.25
CA LEU A 108 17.20 -16.66 -13.56
C LEU A 108 16.23 -17.39 -14.51
N ASN A 109 16.74 -18.12 -15.50
CA ASN A 109 15.92 -18.96 -16.38
C ASN A 109 15.19 -20.08 -15.61
N ARG A 110 15.87 -20.71 -14.65
CA ARG A 110 15.25 -21.70 -13.77
C ARG A 110 14.16 -21.07 -12.91
N GLU A 111 14.41 -19.91 -12.32
CA GLU A 111 13.40 -19.22 -11.53
C GLU A 111 12.19 -18.82 -12.38
N ILE A 112 12.39 -18.37 -13.63
CA ILE A 112 11.29 -18.11 -14.58
C ILE A 112 10.47 -19.40 -14.83
N ASP A 113 11.11 -20.55 -15.02
CA ASP A 113 10.40 -21.84 -15.18
C ASP A 113 9.64 -22.27 -13.93
N GLU A 114 10.18 -21.99 -12.75
CA GLU A 114 9.54 -22.32 -11.47
C GLU A 114 8.30 -21.47 -11.20
N VAL A 115 8.33 -20.18 -11.57
CA VAL A 115 7.20 -19.28 -11.33
C VAL A 115 6.08 -19.42 -12.34
N LEU A 116 6.38 -19.83 -13.59
CA LEU A 116 5.41 -19.94 -14.68
C LEU A 116 4.13 -20.73 -14.31
N PRO A 117 4.20 -21.95 -13.76
CA PRO A 117 3.00 -22.70 -13.38
C PRO A 117 2.15 -22.01 -12.31
N ALA A 118 2.80 -21.30 -11.38
CA ALA A 118 2.12 -20.59 -10.30
C ALA A 118 1.38 -19.34 -10.81
N ILE A 119 1.97 -18.63 -11.78
CA ILE A 119 1.37 -17.41 -12.34
C ILE A 119 0.29 -17.71 -13.39
N GLU A 120 0.33 -18.88 -14.04
CA GLU A 120 -0.69 -19.35 -14.99
C GLU A 120 -1.94 -19.95 -14.33
N SER A 121 -1.78 -20.61 -13.18
CA SER A 121 -2.89 -21.34 -12.53
C SER A 121 -3.79 -20.45 -11.67
N GLY A 122 -3.35 -19.23 -11.32
CA GLY A 122 -4.15 -18.21 -10.64
C GLY A 122 -4.75 -18.61 -9.29
N HIS A 123 -4.30 -19.70 -8.66
CA HIS A 123 -4.88 -20.24 -7.43
C HIS A 123 -3.97 -20.02 -6.22
N ARG A 124 -4.53 -19.34 -5.21
CA ARG A 124 -4.01 -19.33 -3.84
C ARG A 124 -4.18 -20.73 -3.23
N LEU A 125 -3.11 -21.32 -2.70
CA LEU A 125 -3.25 -22.38 -1.70
C LEU A 125 -3.82 -21.73 -0.43
N VAL A 126 -5.11 -21.93 -0.20
CA VAL A 126 -5.78 -21.64 1.07
C VAL A 126 -5.43 -22.75 2.04
N ALA A 127 -4.92 -22.39 3.23
CA ALA A 127 -5.00 -23.26 4.40
C ALA A 127 -6.00 -22.66 5.39
N GLU A 128 -6.92 -23.53 5.78
CA GLU A 128 -8.20 -23.32 6.45
C GLU A 128 -8.04 -23.23 7.97
N TYR A 129 -8.94 -22.49 8.63
CA TYR A 129 -9.00 -22.31 10.08
C TYR A 129 -9.34 -23.60 10.83
N GLN A 130 -8.76 -23.78 12.03
CA GLN A 130 -9.49 -24.40 13.14
C GLN A 130 -9.10 -23.81 14.51
N ASP A 131 -10.14 -23.65 15.31
CA ASP A 131 -10.38 -22.85 16.51
C ASP A 131 -9.83 -23.45 17.81
N GLY A 132 -9.69 -22.63 18.87
CA GLY A 132 -9.51 -23.09 20.25
C GLY A 132 -8.61 -22.22 21.14
N GLY A 133 -9.20 -21.51 22.10
CA GLY A 133 -8.51 -20.60 23.04
C GLY A 133 -7.59 -21.30 24.05
N ASP A 134 -6.74 -20.55 24.74
CA ASP A 134 -7.06 -19.89 26.02
C ASP A 134 -5.93 -18.90 26.35
N GLY A 135 -6.20 -17.96 27.26
CA GLY A 135 -5.32 -16.81 27.53
C GLY A 135 -4.08 -17.08 28.38
N SER A 136 -3.42 -15.96 28.72
CA SER A 136 -2.46 -15.74 29.82
C SER A 136 -0.99 -15.59 29.43
N THR A 137 -0.50 -14.35 29.67
CA THR A 137 0.80 -13.99 30.30
C THR A 137 2.10 -14.45 29.61
N SER A 138 3.16 -13.69 29.46
CA SER A 138 3.69 -12.53 30.19
C SER A 138 5.01 -12.18 29.52
N ALA A 139 5.31 -10.88 29.39
CA ALA A 139 6.67 -10.42 29.15
C ALA A 139 7.59 -10.82 30.32
N PRO A 140 8.89 -11.03 30.07
CA PRO A 140 9.90 -10.67 31.05
C PRO A 140 10.89 -9.64 30.51
N ALA A 141 11.11 -8.62 31.34
CA ALA A 141 12.21 -7.68 31.24
C ALA A 141 13.49 -8.28 31.84
N SER A 142 14.64 -7.99 31.22
CA SER A 142 15.99 -7.90 31.82
C SER A 142 16.84 -7.09 30.82
N GLY A 143 17.67 -6.09 31.14
CA GLY A 143 18.23 -5.60 32.39
C GLY A 143 19.77 -5.71 32.33
N GLY A 144 20.48 -4.60 32.01
CA GLY A 144 21.90 -4.44 32.37
C GLY A 144 22.88 -3.91 31.30
N ASN A 145 23.15 -2.60 31.36
CA ASN A 145 24.28 -1.79 30.86
C ASN A 145 25.47 -2.47 30.13
N SER A 146 25.92 -1.82 29.04
CA SER A 146 27.22 -1.10 29.00
C SER A 146 27.32 -0.21 27.75
N ALA A 147 27.65 1.06 27.98
CA ALA A 147 27.94 2.03 26.93
C ALA A 147 29.29 1.71 26.27
N ALA A 148 29.24 1.35 24.98
CA ALA A 148 30.32 1.49 24.03
C ALA A 148 29.70 1.98 22.72
N SER A 149 30.21 3.08 22.19
CA SER A 149 29.98 3.51 20.82
C SER A 149 30.25 2.34 19.86
N GLY A 150 29.24 1.80 19.20
CA GLY A 150 29.40 0.67 18.30
C GLY A 150 28.18 0.51 17.40
N THR A 151 28.40 0.62 16.09
CA THR A 151 27.48 0.21 15.02
C THR A 151 26.88 -1.17 15.32
N THR A 152 25.55 -1.31 15.30
CA THR A 152 24.86 -2.59 15.48
C THR A 152 25.26 -3.55 14.35
N SER A 153 25.68 -4.77 14.69
CA SER A 153 26.04 -5.78 13.69
C SER A 153 24.82 -6.18 12.86
N PRO A 154 24.84 -6.10 11.52
CA PRO A 154 23.74 -6.56 10.66
C PRO A 154 23.42 -8.05 10.92
N TRP A 155 24.40 -8.86 11.31
CA TRP A 155 24.16 -10.26 11.66
C TRP A 155 23.25 -10.46 12.87
N MET A 156 23.04 -9.43 13.69
CA MET A 156 22.14 -9.49 14.84
C MET A 156 20.66 -9.52 14.42
N SER A 157 20.30 -8.92 13.28
CA SER A 157 18.93 -9.05 12.77
C SER A 157 18.68 -10.45 12.24
N VAL A 158 19.60 -10.99 11.45
CA VAL A 158 19.56 -12.38 10.94
C VAL A 158 19.45 -13.37 12.11
N TYR A 159 20.20 -13.15 13.19
CA TYR A 159 20.10 -13.94 14.40
C TYR A 159 18.72 -13.83 15.07
N THR A 160 18.12 -12.64 15.08
CA THR A 160 16.80 -12.43 15.69
C THR A 160 15.73 -13.22 14.94
N GLU A 161 15.75 -13.21 13.61
CA GLU A 161 14.86 -14.03 12.78
C GLU A 161 15.10 -15.53 13.03
N PHE A 162 16.37 -15.93 13.10
CA PHE A 162 16.76 -17.31 13.41
C PHE A 162 16.18 -17.75 14.76
N LYS A 163 16.32 -16.91 15.78
CA LYS A 163 15.79 -17.14 17.12
C LYS A 163 14.26 -17.24 17.13
N THR A 164 13.56 -16.39 16.38
CA THR A 164 12.10 -16.47 16.25
C THR A 164 11.65 -17.83 15.75
N GLU A 165 12.32 -18.41 14.75
CA GLU A 165 11.98 -19.75 14.28
C GLU A 165 12.34 -20.86 15.28
N LEU A 166 13.38 -20.68 16.11
CA LEU A 166 13.65 -21.60 17.23
C LEU A 166 12.55 -21.56 18.30
N ASP A 167 12.03 -20.37 18.60
CA ASP A 167 10.92 -20.20 19.54
C ASP A 167 9.61 -20.76 18.96
N ASN A 168 9.37 -20.60 17.65
CA ASN A 168 8.27 -21.26 16.94
C ASN A 168 8.39 -22.79 16.97
N ALA A 169 9.61 -23.33 16.81
CA ALA A 169 9.87 -24.76 16.91
C ALA A 169 9.54 -25.29 18.31
N LYS A 170 9.93 -24.58 19.38
CA LYS A 170 9.53 -24.92 20.77
C LYS A 170 8.01 -24.91 20.96
N ALA A 171 7.34 -23.86 20.48
CA ALA A 171 5.89 -23.77 20.59
C ALA A 171 5.16 -24.88 19.83
N ALA A 172 5.67 -25.29 18.67
CA ALA A 172 5.13 -26.39 17.88
C ALA A 172 5.39 -27.75 18.55
N PHE A 173 6.58 -27.96 19.11
CA PHE A 173 6.92 -29.15 19.89
C PHE A 173 5.99 -29.32 21.10
N ASP A 174 5.73 -28.24 21.85
CA ASP A 174 4.81 -28.25 22.99
C ASP A 174 3.37 -28.60 22.63
N LYS A 175 2.94 -28.21 21.42
CA LYS A 175 1.62 -28.54 20.87
C LYS A 175 1.57 -29.91 20.20
N LYS A 176 2.69 -30.65 20.18
CA LYS A 176 2.88 -31.90 19.43
C LYS A 176 2.63 -31.77 17.92
N ASP A 177 2.77 -30.56 17.37
CA ASP A 177 2.58 -30.30 15.95
C ASP A 177 3.90 -30.56 15.19
N THR A 178 4.05 -31.81 14.74
CA THR A 178 5.26 -32.25 14.02
C THR A 178 5.44 -31.54 12.68
N ALA A 179 4.36 -31.10 12.04
CA ALA A 179 4.44 -30.41 10.75
C ALA A 179 4.95 -28.98 10.93
N ALA A 180 4.37 -28.23 11.89
CA ALA A 180 4.82 -26.89 12.22
C ALA A 180 6.25 -26.88 12.79
N LEU A 181 6.61 -27.87 13.62
CA LEU A 181 7.97 -28.04 14.14
C LEU A 181 9.00 -28.19 13.02
N LYS A 182 8.75 -29.11 12.09
CA LYS A 182 9.65 -29.33 10.94
C LYS A 182 9.69 -28.12 10.03
N ALA A 183 8.56 -27.42 9.84
CA ALA A 183 8.52 -26.20 9.04
C ALA A 183 9.41 -25.11 9.65
N ALA A 184 9.28 -24.83 10.96
CA ALA A 184 10.08 -23.83 11.66
C ALA A 184 11.59 -24.16 11.63
N LEU A 185 11.95 -25.42 11.91
CA LEU A 185 13.36 -25.86 11.84
C LEU A 185 13.93 -25.83 10.42
N ASN A 186 13.11 -26.11 9.39
CA ASN A 186 13.54 -25.98 8.00
C ASN A 186 13.73 -24.51 7.60
N ARG A 187 12.88 -23.58 8.05
CA ARG A 187 13.08 -22.14 7.81
C ARG A 187 14.33 -21.62 8.51
N ALA A 188 14.52 -21.96 9.79
CA ALA A 188 15.74 -21.63 10.54
C ALA A 188 17.00 -22.14 9.80
N LYS A 189 16.96 -23.38 9.30
CA LYS A 189 18.09 -23.98 8.57
C LYS A 189 18.29 -23.35 7.20
N PHE A 190 17.30 -23.43 6.32
CA PHE A 190 17.46 -23.17 4.91
C PHE A 190 17.26 -21.71 4.58
N ASP A 191 16.21 -21.09 5.11
CA ASP A 191 15.86 -19.71 4.76
C ASP A 191 16.77 -18.72 5.46
N ILE A 192 17.07 -18.95 6.74
CA ILE A 192 17.83 -17.99 7.54
C ILE A 192 19.30 -18.35 7.55
N TYR A 193 19.69 -19.49 8.15
CA TYR A 193 21.10 -19.81 8.31
C TYR A 193 21.85 -19.95 6.97
N ARG A 194 21.22 -20.54 5.95
CA ARG A 194 21.84 -20.77 4.64
C ARG A 194 21.57 -19.66 3.63
N ASN A 195 20.30 -19.35 3.34
CA ASN A 195 19.96 -18.40 2.26
C ASN A 195 20.30 -16.95 2.63
N GLU A 196 20.27 -16.56 3.91
CA GLU A 196 20.81 -15.27 4.37
C GLU A 196 22.34 -15.28 4.56
N ARG A 197 23.01 -16.36 4.13
CA ARG A 197 24.48 -16.48 4.07
C ARG A 197 25.20 -16.40 5.42
N LEU A 198 24.48 -16.55 6.54
CA LEU A 198 25.09 -16.64 7.87
C LEU A 198 26.03 -17.85 7.98
N GLU A 199 25.71 -18.97 7.32
CA GLU A 199 26.57 -20.15 7.12
C GLU A 199 27.95 -19.75 6.58
N GLU A 200 27.96 -18.96 5.50
CA GLU A 200 29.19 -18.54 4.81
C GLU A 200 30.03 -17.62 5.69
N ALA A 201 29.39 -16.68 6.38
CA ALA A 201 30.04 -15.76 7.30
C ALA A 201 30.66 -16.49 8.50
N VAL A 202 29.90 -17.37 9.16
CA VAL A 202 30.36 -18.15 10.32
C VAL A 202 31.49 -19.09 9.93
N ARG A 203 31.40 -19.78 8.79
CA ARG A 203 32.46 -20.66 8.31
C ARG A 203 33.76 -19.90 8.02
N LYS A 204 33.64 -18.73 7.38
CA LYS A 204 34.79 -17.95 6.90
C LYS A 204 35.48 -17.15 8.01
N TYR A 205 34.73 -16.59 8.96
CA TYR A 205 35.25 -15.65 9.94
C TYR A 205 35.24 -16.15 11.38
N VAL A 206 34.43 -17.16 11.72
CA VAL A 206 34.40 -17.76 13.08
C VAL A 206 35.16 -19.08 13.09
N SER A 207 34.59 -20.15 12.54
CA SER A 207 35.31 -21.40 12.22
C SER A 207 34.41 -22.39 11.46
N SER A 208 35.02 -23.23 10.60
CA SER A 208 34.31 -24.35 9.96
C SER A 208 33.74 -25.35 10.98
N GLN A 209 34.36 -25.48 12.15
CA GLN A 209 33.86 -26.37 13.21
C GLN A 209 32.57 -25.84 13.85
N THR A 210 32.45 -24.53 14.03
CA THR A 210 31.25 -23.88 14.58
C THR A 210 30.07 -24.04 13.61
N ASP A 211 30.30 -23.79 12.32
CA ASP A 211 29.31 -24.02 11.27
C ASP A 211 28.82 -25.47 11.24
N GLN A 212 29.75 -26.43 11.23
CA GLN A 212 29.39 -27.86 11.27
C GLN A 212 28.56 -28.23 12.50
N SER A 213 28.91 -27.70 13.69
CA SER A 213 28.15 -27.92 14.91
C SER A 213 26.72 -27.37 14.83
N ILE A 214 26.54 -26.15 14.29
CA ILE A 214 25.21 -25.55 14.09
C ILE A 214 24.38 -26.40 13.13
N GLN A 215 24.94 -26.79 11.99
CA GLN A 215 24.25 -27.62 11.00
C GLN A 215 23.91 -29.02 11.53
N GLN A 216 24.79 -29.60 12.36
CA GLN A 216 24.58 -30.90 12.98
C GLN A 216 23.46 -30.85 14.01
N ILE A 217 23.43 -29.82 14.87
CA ILE A 217 22.38 -29.67 15.89
C ILE A 217 21.02 -29.48 15.21
N ILE A 218 20.90 -28.56 14.25
CA ILE A 218 19.64 -28.36 13.49
C ILE A 218 19.25 -29.62 12.73
N GLY A 219 20.23 -30.31 12.13
CA GLY A 219 20.00 -31.55 11.40
C GLY A 219 19.52 -32.71 12.29
N ASN A 220 19.95 -32.77 13.54
CA ASN A 220 19.46 -33.74 14.51
C ASN A 220 18.04 -33.39 14.98
N LEU A 221 17.78 -32.11 15.29
CA LEU A 221 16.45 -31.61 15.64
C LEU A 221 15.41 -31.88 14.54
N LEU A 222 15.79 -31.79 13.25
CA LEU A 222 14.90 -32.13 12.12
C LEU A 222 14.54 -33.62 12.02
N ARG A 223 15.34 -34.49 12.65
CA ARG A 223 15.12 -35.95 12.68
C ARG A 223 14.32 -36.37 13.91
N GLU A 224 14.22 -35.52 14.92
CA GLU A 224 13.40 -35.77 16.11
C GLU A 224 11.91 -35.67 15.76
N ASP A 225 11.11 -36.44 16.48
CA ASP A 225 9.64 -36.37 16.42
C ASP A 225 9.11 -35.59 17.64
N ALA A 226 7.83 -35.22 17.59
CA ALA A 226 7.19 -34.52 18.70
C ALA A 226 6.93 -35.41 19.94
N ASP A 227 7.36 -36.68 19.92
CA ASP A 227 7.29 -37.62 21.05
C ASP A 227 8.66 -37.82 21.72
N THR A 228 9.68 -37.08 21.27
CA THR A 228 11.01 -37.04 21.89
C THR A 228 10.95 -36.43 23.29
N ASP A 229 11.93 -36.76 24.14
CA ASP A 229 11.99 -36.21 25.51
C ASP A 229 12.14 -34.69 25.49
N LYS A 230 11.19 -33.97 26.10
CA LYS A 230 11.14 -32.51 26.09
C LYS A 230 12.41 -31.86 26.66
N SER A 231 13.01 -32.44 27.70
CA SER A 231 14.25 -31.90 28.29
C SER A 231 15.38 -31.94 27.27
N LYS A 232 15.51 -33.03 26.51
CA LYS A 232 16.53 -33.16 25.47
C LYS A 232 16.30 -32.22 24.30
N PHE A 233 15.06 -32.05 23.88
CA PHE A 233 14.70 -31.11 22.82
C PHE A 233 15.02 -29.66 23.24
N ASP A 234 14.61 -29.27 24.44
CA ASP A 234 14.88 -27.93 24.98
C ASP A 234 16.39 -27.68 25.14
N GLU A 235 17.15 -28.67 25.62
CA GLU A 235 18.61 -28.61 25.68
C GLU A 235 19.24 -28.40 24.30
N ALA A 236 18.78 -29.13 23.28
CA ALA A 236 19.29 -29.02 21.91
C ALA A 236 18.95 -27.68 21.25
N ILE A 237 17.73 -27.15 21.42
CA ILE A 237 17.36 -25.82 20.92
C ILE A 237 18.15 -24.72 21.65
N ASN A 238 18.32 -24.83 22.98
CA ASN A 238 19.09 -23.84 23.73
C ASN A 238 20.58 -23.89 23.38
N ALA A 239 21.14 -25.08 23.14
CA ALA A 239 22.51 -25.24 22.67
C ALA A 239 22.69 -24.59 21.29
N LEU A 240 21.72 -24.75 20.40
CA LEU A 240 21.72 -24.14 19.08
C LEU A 240 21.62 -22.60 19.14
N ASP A 241 20.68 -22.08 19.91
CA ASP A 241 20.46 -20.63 20.11
C ASP A 241 21.75 -19.96 20.63
N ASN A 242 22.33 -20.51 21.69
CA ASN A 242 23.56 -19.99 22.29
C ASN A 242 24.76 -20.07 21.33
N LEU A 243 24.88 -21.16 20.57
CA LEU A 243 25.98 -21.33 19.62
C LEU A 243 25.84 -20.36 18.43
N ALA A 244 24.63 -20.14 17.93
CA ALA A 244 24.34 -19.18 16.88
C ALA A 244 24.58 -17.74 17.34
N LEU A 245 24.11 -17.36 18.53
CA LEU A 245 24.33 -16.04 19.12
C LEU A 245 25.82 -15.74 19.29
N LYS A 246 26.56 -16.71 19.86
CA LYS A 246 27.99 -16.58 20.03
C LYS A 246 28.70 -16.41 18.68
N ALA A 247 28.36 -17.24 17.70
CA ALA A 247 28.93 -17.13 16.36
C ALA A 247 28.68 -15.76 15.74
N VAL A 248 27.47 -15.22 15.87
CA VAL A 248 27.09 -13.88 15.38
C VAL A 248 27.85 -12.76 16.10
N ASN A 249 28.06 -12.87 17.41
CA ASN A 249 28.84 -11.91 18.18
C ASN A 249 30.34 -11.95 17.86
N ASP A 250 30.85 -13.11 17.47
CA ASP A 250 32.26 -13.30 17.08
C ASP A 250 32.53 -12.87 15.62
N LEU A 251 31.50 -12.48 14.84
CA LEU A 251 31.66 -12.03 13.45
C LEU A 251 32.24 -10.60 13.37
N PRO A 252 33.37 -10.40 12.67
CA PRO A 252 34.01 -9.08 12.55
C PRO A 252 33.34 -8.24 11.45
N GLN A 253 33.61 -6.93 11.40
CA GLN A 253 32.96 -6.01 10.45
C GLN A 253 33.22 -6.36 8.98
N GLU A 254 34.36 -6.99 8.64
CA GLU A 254 34.65 -7.44 7.28
C GLU A 254 33.64 -8.46 6.77
N SER A 255 32.98 -9.19 7.69
CA SER A 255 31.90 -10.12 7.35
C SER A 255 30.62 -9.43 6.87
N TYR A 256 30.44 -8.13 7.11
CA TYR A 256 29.20 -7.41 6.74
C TYR A 256 29.01 -7.35 5.22
N SER A 257 30.09 -7.48 4.45
CA SER A 257 30.05 -7.65 2.99
C SER A 257 29.30 -8.90 2.51
N ILE A 258 29.07 -9.87 3.40
CA ILE A 258 28.35 -11.12 3.13
C ILE A 258 26.90 -11.05 3.63
N ALA A 259 26.60 -10.15 4.57
CA ALA A 259 25.27 -10.01 5.17
C ALA A 259 24.21 -9.65 4.10
N PRO A 260 22.97 -10.12 4.24
CA PRO A 260 21.91 -9.78 3.31
C PRO A 260 21.63 -8.27 3.40
N GLN A 261 21.28 -7.64 2.27
CA GLN A 261 21.03 -6.19 2.23
C GLN A 261 19.91 -5.74 3.17
N THR A 262 18.96 -6.63 3.49
CA THR A 262 17.90 -6.40 4.51
C THR A 262 18.47 -6.24 5.92
N ALA A 263 19.52 -6.99 6.26
CA ALA A 263 20.20 -6.89 7.55
C ALA A 263 21.10 -5.66 7.65
N LEU A 264 21.73 -5.27 6.53
CA LEU A 264 22.47 -4.00 6.41
C LEU A 264 21.53 -2.78 6.50
N ALA A 265 20.31 -2.90 6.00
CA ALA A 265 19.26 -1.87 6.12
C ALA A 265 18.68 -1.76 7.54
N GLN A 266 18.84 -2.79 8.39
CA GLN A 266 18.40 -2.77 9.79
C GLN A 266 19.50 -2.38 10.78
N SER A 267 20.79 -2.49 10.41
CA SER A 267 21.88 -1.92 11.22
C SER A 267 21.91 -0.38 11.23
N ASP A 268 21.20 0.25 10.28
CA ASP A 268 20.95 1.69 10.21
C ASP A 268 19.63 2.10 10.91
N THR A 269 19.27 1.46 12.03
CA THR A 269 18.22 2.01 12.93
C THR A 269 18.72 3.21 13.72
N SER A 270 19.24 4.21 13.03
CA SER A 270 19.15 5.61 13.44
C SER A 270 18.14 6.26 12.52
N GLU A 271 16.89 6.31 13.00
CA GLU A 271 15.82 7.21 12.53
C GLU A 271 15.45 7.12 11.03
N ASP A 272 14.18 6.84 10.73
CA ASP A 272 13.55 7.17 9.44
C ASP A 272 13.42 8.72 9.31
N GLU A 273 14.56 9.41 9.37
CA GLU A 273 14.77 10.72 8.76
C GLU A 273 14.68 10.48 7.26
N GLY A 274 13.70 11.11 6.61
CA GLY A 274 13.46 10.91 5.18
C GLY A 274 14.75 11.13 4.39
N LYS A 275 15.19 10.11 3.65
CA LYS A 275 16.32 10.20 2.72
C LYS A 275 16.15 11.47 1.87
N ASP A 276 17.07 12.41 2.02
CA ASP A 276 17.14 13.56 1.13
C ASP A 276 17.68 13.08 -0.22
N PHE A 277 16.81 13.05 -1.23
CA PHE A 277 17.16 12.66 -2.59
C PHE A 277 17.80 13.81 -3.39
N THR A 278 17.87 15.03 -2.83
CA THR A 278 18.52 16.19 -3.46
C THR A 278 19.96 15.90 -3.90
N PRO A 279 20.85 15.33 -3.06
CA PRO A 279 22.21 14.98 -3.48
C PRO A 279 22.25 13.93 -4.59
N ILE A 280 21.29 12.99 -4.62
CA ILE A 280 21.22 11.93 -5.64
C ILE A 280 20.82 12.52 -6.99
N VAL A 281 19.79 13.37 -7.01
CA VAL A 281 19.39 14.09 -8.23
C VAL A 281 20.50 15.00 -8.73
N GLN A 282 21.26 15.63 -7.83
CA GLN A 282 22.41 16.43 -8.24
C GLN A 282 23.51 15.57 -8.85
N ASN A 283 23.82 14.41 -8.25
CA ASN A 283 24.81 13.47 -8.79
C ASN A 283 24.41 12.94 -10.18
N ILE A 284 23.12 12.62 -10.38
CA ILE A 284 22.58 12.21 -11.70
C ILE A 284 22.79 13.32 -12.74
N LYS A 285 22.49 14.59 -12.38
CA LYS A 285 22.71 15.75 -13.27
C LYS A 285 24.19 15.90 -13.65
N ASP A 286 25.08 15.75 -12.69
CA ASP A 286 26.52 15.90 -12.89
C ASP A 286 27.08 14.76 -13.77
N LYS A 287 26.65 13.52 -13.56
CA LYS A 287 27.02 12.38 -14.41
C LYS A 287 26.44 12.49 -15.82
N MET A 288 25.22 13.02 -15.98
CA MET A 288 24.64 13.28 -17.30
C MET A 288 25.39 14.38 -18.07
N ALA A 289 25.99 15.35 -17.38
CA ALA A 289 26.90 16.30 -18.04
C ALA A 289 28.16 15.60 -18.58
N LYS A 290 28.68 14.59 -17.85
CA LYS A 290 29.81 13.77 -18.30
C LYS A 290 29.45 12.87 -19.50
N VAL A 291 28.23 12.33 -19.54
CA VAL A 291 27.68 11.61 -20.72
C VAL A 291 27.75 12.50 -21.96
N LEU A 292 27.32 13.76 -21.84
CA LEU A 292 27.37 14.71 -22.95
C LEU A 292 28.82 14.98 -23.40
N GLN A 293 29.75 15.13 -22.46
CA GLN A 293 31.17 15.33 -22.77
C GLN A 293 31.79 14.13 -23.51
N LEU A 294 31.47 12.90 -23.10
CA LEU A 294 31.90 11.68 -23.78
C LEU A 294 31.38 11.65 -25.22
N TYR A 295 30.10 11.98 -25.40
CA TYR A 295 29.47 12.07 -26.72
C TYR A 295 30.17 13.10 -27.62
N GLU A 296 30.42 14.31 -27.13
CA GLU A 296 31.12 15.37 -27.88
C GLU A 296 32.57 15.01 -28.22
N SER A 297 33.21 14.17 -27.41
CA SER A 297 34.57 13.67 -27.66
C SER A 297 34.63 12.53 -28.70
N GLY A 298 33.50 12.13 -29.26
CA GLY A 298 33.39 11.03 -30.23
C GLY A 298 33.35 9.64 -29.59
N LYS A 299 33.31 9.55 -28.25
CA LYS A 299 33.22 8.30 -27.49
C LYS A 299 31.75 7.93 -27.25
N VAL A 300 31.05 7.63 -28.35
CA VAL A 300 29.58 7.44 -28.33
C VAL A 300 29.18 6.21 -27.53
N ASP A 301 29.92 5.10 -27.64
CA ASP A 301 29.62 3.86 -26.92
C ASP A 301 29.79 4.03 -25.40
N ASP A 302 30.89 4.69 -24.97
CA ASP A 302 31.11 5.03 -23.56
C ASP A 302 30.01 5.95 -23.01
N ALA A 303 29.53 6.89 -23.83
CA ALA A 303 28.45 7.80 -23.44
C ALA A 303 27.11 7.07 -23.26
N ILE A 304 26.78 6.16 -24.17
CA ILE A 304 25.57 5.32 -24.09
C ILE A 304 25.62 4.41 -22.88
N ASP A 305 26.77 3.76 -22.65
CA ASP A 305 26.97 2.89 -21.50
C ASP A 305 26.85 3.66 -20.18
N GLU A 306 27.48 4.83 -20.08
CA GLU A 306 27.42 5.67 -18.88
C GLU A 306 26.00 6.18 -18.63
N SER A 307 25.27 6.59 -19.68
CA SER A 307 23.86 6.97 -19.59
C SER A 307 22.99 5.83 -19.04
N GLY A 308 23.24 4.60 -19.50
CA GLY A 308 22.57 3.41 -18.99
C GLY A 308 22.92 3.15 -17.52
N ASN A 309 24.19 3.28 -17.12
CA ASN A 309 24.62 3.02 -15.74
C ASN A 309 23.99 3.99 -14.73
N ILE A 310 23.85 5.28 -15.09
CA ILE A 310 23.27 6.28 -14.19
C ILE A 310 21.85 5.90 -13.74
N TYR A 311 21.06 5.27 -14.62
CA TYR A 311 19.75 4.77 -14.25
C TYR A 311 19.85 3.72 -13.13
N PHE A 312 20.63 2.65 -13.35
CA PHE A 312 20.71 1.53 -12.40
C PHE A 312 21.49 1.87 -11.13
N ASP A 313 22.63 2.52 -11.27
CA ASP A 313 23.60 2.73 -10.18
C ASP A 313 23.31 3.99 -9.33
N GLU A 314 22.42 4.88 -9.79
CA GLU A 314 22.08 6.11 -9.06
C GLU A 314 20.59 6.25 -8.82
N TYR A 315 19.77 6.18 -9.88
CA TYR A 315 18.34 6.44 -9.76
C TYR A 315 17.59 5.26 -9.13
N GLU A 316 17.77 4.05 -9.66
CA GLU A 316 17.15 2.81 -9.14
C GLU A 316 17.75 2.43 -7.78
N GLU A 317 19.09 2.36 -7.68
CA GLU A 317 19.82 2.01 -6.44
C GLU A 317 19.49 2.95 -5.26
N SER A 318 19.14 4.21 -5.52
CA SER A 318 18.73 5.13 -4.45
C SER A 318 17.43 4.75 -3.75
N GLY A 319 16.56 3.99 -4.42
CA GLY A 319 15.17 3.74 -4.00
C GLY A 319 14.21 4.90 -4.28
N MET A 320 14.66 5.98 -4.92
CA MET A 320 13.83 7.13 -5.31
C MET A 320 12.72 6.71 -6.27
N GLU A 321 13.05 5.86 -7.24
CA GLU A 321 12.13 5.32 -8.22
C GLU A 321 10.92 4.64 -7.57
N ASN A 322 11.14 3.85 -6.51
CA ASN A 322 10.08 3.15 -5.79
C ASN A 322 9.14 4.12 -5.07
N ILE A 323 9.69 5.15 -4.42
CA ILE A 323 8.89 6.16 -3.71
C ILE A 323 8.10 7.01 -4.69
N VAL A 324 8.71 7.37 -5.82
CA VAL A 324 8.06 8.13 -6.90
C VAL A 324 7.00 7.27 -7.58
N GLY A 325 7.31 6.01 -7.90
CA GLY A 325 6.40 5.07 -8.54
C GLY A 325 5.16 4.76 -7.70
N ALA A 326 5.33 4.70 -6.38
CA ALA A 326 4.23 4.57 -5.42
C ALA A 326 3.32 5.81 -5.35
N LYS A 327 3.80 6.99 -5.75
CA LYS A 327 3.03 8.25 -5.71
C LYS A 327 2.54 8.72 -7.08
N ASN A 328 3.31 8.42 -8.13
CA ASN A 328 3.10 8.84 -9.49
C ASN A 328 3.83 7.89 -10.45
N THR A 329 3.17 6.78 -10.78
CA THR A 329 3.66 5.76 -11.72
C THR A 329 3.95 6.34 -13.11
N GLN A 330 3.18 7.33 -13.57
CA GLN A 330 3.43 7.98 -14.86
C GLN A 330 4.75 8.76 -14.84
N LEU A 331 5.03 9.51 -13.78
CA LEU A 331 6.30 10.21 -13.65
C LEU A 331 7.47 9.23 -13.56
N LYS A 332 7.32 8.10 -12.87
CA LYS A 332 8.29 7.00 -12.87
C LYS A 332 8.59 6.53 -14.32
N LEU A 333 7.55 6.09 -15.05
CA LEU A 333 7.66 5.59 -16.42
C LEU A 333 8.21 6.66 -17.39
N ASP A 334 7.78 7.90 -17.24
CA ASP A 334 8.25 9.02 -18.07
C ASP A 334 9.72 9.37 -17.80
N THR A 335 10.18 9.16 -16.57
CA THR A 335 11.58 9.34 -16.16
C THR A 335 12.45 8.22 -16.74
N GLU A 336 12.03 6.96 -16.62
CA GLU A 336 12.65 5.79 -17.27
C GLU A 336 12.75 5.94 -18.79
N ALA A 337 11.64 6.33 -19.41
CA ALA A 337 11.59 6.58 -20.84
C ALA A 337 12.57 7.68 -21.27
N SER A 338 12.79 8.69 -20.42
CA SER A 338 13.74 9.78 -20.71
C SER A 338 15.19 9.33 -20.58
N PHE A 339 15.53 8.49 -19.60
CA PHE A 339 16.84 7.82 -19.53
C PHE A 339 17.11 7.01 -20.81
N ASN A 340 16.13 6.21 -21.26
CA ASN A 340 16.25 5.42 -22.49
C ASN A 340 16.35 6.28 -23.75
N LYS A 341 15.61 7.39 -23.81
CA LYS A 341 15.60 8.32 -24.96
C LYS A 341 16.95 8.99 -25.17
N ILE A 342 17.66 9.36 -24.11
CA ILE A 342 19.00 9.96 -24.21
C ILE A 342 19.96 8.97 -24.88
N SER A 343 19.98 7.71 -24.43
CA SER A 343 20.77 6.64 -25.05
C SER A 343 20.38 6.40 -26.51
N ALA A 344 19.08 6.43 -26.84
CA ALA A 344 18.60 6.26 -28.21
C ALA A 344 19.01 7.40 -29.15
N LEU A 345 18.99 8.65 -28.68
CA LEU A 345 19.42 9.81 -29.45
C LEU A 345 20.93 9.75 -29.75
N MET A 346 21.75 9.35 -28.77
CA MET A 346 23.18 9.17 -28.99
C MET A 346 23.48 8.10 -30.04
N ARG A 347 22.78 6.95 -29.96
CA ARG A 347 22.86 5.88 -30.98
C ARG A 347 22.47 6.36 -32.37
N ALA A 348 21.48 7.25 -32.45
CA ALA A 348 21.00 7.81 -33.71
C ALA A 348 21.92 8.91 -34.29
N GLY A 349 23.02 9.28 -33.62
CA GLY A 349 23.88 10.37 -34.06
C GLY A 349 23.21 11.75 -33.97
N ALA A 350 22.26 11.92 -33.05
CA ALA A 350 21.48 13.15 -32.90
C ALA A 350 22.34 14.36 -32.54
N SER A 351 21.86 15.56 -32.85
CA SER A 351 22.62 16.78 -32.53
C SER A 351 22.72 17.00 -31.02
N LYS A 352 23.75 17.74 -30.60
CA LYS A 352 23.95 18.12 -29.20
C LYS A 352 22.69 18.74 -28.60
N GLU A 353 22.03 19.62 -29.36
CA GLU A 353 20.84 20.32 -28.93
C GLU A 353 19.68 19.36 -28.63
N GLN A 354 19.56 18.27 -29.40
CA GLN A 354 18.53 17.25 -29.19
C GLN A 354 18.81 16.42 -27.93
N ILE A 355 20.07 16.09 -27.67
CA ILE A 355 20.49 15.34 -26.47
C ILE A 355 20.32 16.20 -25.22
N VAL A 356 20.73 17.48 -25.26
CA VAL A 356 20.54 18.44 -24.16
C VAL A 356 19.05 18.67 -23.89
N ALA A 357 18.21 18.77 -24.92
CA ALA A 357 16.77 18.88 -24.74
C ALA A 357 16.17 17.65 -24.04
N ALA A 358 16.65 16.44 -24.35
CA ALA A 358 16.24 15.22 -23.65
C ALA A 358 16.75 15.18 -22.20
N GLN A 359 17.99 15.62 -21.93
CA GLN A 359 18.53 15.74 -20.58
C GLN A 359 17.76 16.75 -19.72
N ASN A 360 17.41 17.91 -20.27
CA ASN A 360 16.61 18.91 -19.55
C ASN A 360 15.22 18.34 -19.17
N LYS A 361 14.59 17.60 -20.07
CA LYS A 361 13.32 16.92 -19.77
C LYS A 361 13.49 15.93 -18.61
N LEU A 362 14.56 15.12 -18.63
CA LEU A 362 14.88 14.22 -17.53
C LEU A 362 15.10 14.98 -16.22
N PHE A 363 15.83 16.10 -16.26
CA PHE A 363 16.09 16.94 -15.08
C PHE A 363 14.81 17.56 -14.49
N ASP A 364 13.88 17.99 -15.34
CA ASP A 364 12.58 18.49 -14.92
C ASP A 364 11.74 17.39 -14.25
N GLN A 365 11.79 16.16 -14.77
CA GLN A 365 11.12 15.01 -14.18
C GLN A 365 11.73 14.62 -12.84
N LEU A 366 13.07 14.55 -12.73
CA LEU A 366 13.76 14.32 -11.46
C LEU A 366 13.46 15.40 -10.43
N THR A 367 13.29 16.65 -10.85
CA THR A 367 12.88 17.75 -9.97
C THR A 367 11.44 17.58 -9.48
N GLN A 368 10.52 17.14 -10.36
CA GLN A 368 9.15 16.79 -9.95
C GLN A 368 9.12 15.59 -9.00
N SER A 369 9.97 14.59 -9.26
CA SER A 369 10.14 13.42 -8.42
C SER A 369 10.63 13.80 -7.02
N LEU A 370 11.52 14.79 -6.90
CA LEU A 370 11.92 15.35 -5.59
C LEU A 370 10.72 15.91 -4.82
N GLU A 371 9.84 16.66 -5.48
CA GLU A 371 8.64 17.18 -4.82
C GLU A 371 7.72 16.06 -4.32
N LEU A 372 7.61 14.97 -5.06
CA LEU A 372 6.84 13.80 -4.63
C LEU A 372 7.54 13.02 -3.51
N THR A 373 8.86 13.02 -3.43
CA THR A 373 9.58 12.40 -2.30
C THR A 373 9.45 13.19 -1.01
N LYS A 374 9.06 14.47 -1.07
CA LYS A 374 8.74 15.25 0.14
C LYS A 374 7.50 14.67 0.82
N LYS A 375 7.52 14.58 2.16
CA LYS A 375 6.37 14.09 2.95
C LYS A 375 5.16 15.01 2.74
N SER A 376 3.97 14.42 2.58
CA SER A 376 2.68 15.10 2.80
C SER A 376 2.74 15.79 4.16
N SER A 377 2.41 17.08 4.25
CA SER A 377 2.59 17.79 5.50
C SER A 377 1.70 17.16 6.58
N ASN A 378 2.23 16.89 7.77
CA ASN A 378 1.43 16.42 8.91
C ASN A 378 0.26 17.38 9.23
N TRP A 379 0.36 18.65 8.78
CA TRP A 379 -0.70 19.64 8.84
C TRP A 379 -1.90 19.34 7.92
N ASP A 380 -1.69 18.69 6.78
CA ASP A 380 -2.77 18.33 5.85
C ASP A 380 -3.66 17.25 6.47
N LEU A 381 -3.07 16.26 7.16
CA LEU A 381 -3.79 15.25 7.93
C LEU A 381 -4.62 15.87 9.06
N PHE A 382 -4.08 16.88 9.75
CA PHE A 382 -4.85 17.66 10.74
C PHE A 382 -6.07 18.32 10.09
N LEU A 383 -5.89 19.02 8.97
CA LEU A 383 -6.98 19.70 8.28
C LEU A 383 -8.03 18.73 7.75
N TYR A 384 -7.62 17.59 7.19
CA TYR A 384 -8.54 16.56 6.71
C TYR A 384 -9.35 15.98 7.87
N ALA A 385 -8.71 15.59 8.97
CA ALA A 385 -9.40 15.12 10.17
C ALA A 385 -10.41 16.18 10.65
N PHE A 386 -9.96 17.41 10.83
CA PHE A 386 -10.80 18.53 11.29
C PHE A 386 -12.04 18.74 10.42
N ILE A 387 -11.88 18.74 9.09
CA ILE A 387 -12.99 18.95 8.14
C ILE A 387 -13.94 17.75 8.14
N ILE A 388 -13.43 16.51 8.21
CA ILE A 388 -14.27 15.30 8.23
C ILE A 388 -15.20 15.32 9.43
N ILE A 389 -14.68 15.45 10.66
CA ILE A 389 -15.53 15.42 11.85
C ILE A 389 -16.50 16.59 11.88
N LEU A 390 -16.08 17.77 11.40
CA LEU A 390 -16.97 18.92 11.29
C LEU A 390 -18.13 18.64 10.36
N ARG A 391 -17.89 18.03 9.20
CA ARG A 391 -18.94 17.73 8.23
C ARG A 391 -19.93 16.71 8.77
N GLU A 392 -19.46 15.52 9.13
CA GLU A 392 -20.32 14.41 9.53
C GLU A 392 -21.01 14.72 10.87
N GLY A 393 -20.27 15.33 11.81
CA GLY A 393 -20.82 15.76 13.08
C GLY A 393 -21.86 16.88 12.96
N PHE A 394 -21.74 17.77 11.96
CA PHE A 394 -22.74 18.82 11.73
C PHE A 394 -24.03 18.25 11.14
N GLU A 395 -23.95 17.24 10.27
CA GLU A 395 -25.12 16.53 9.75
C GLU A 395 -25.88 15.83 10.89
N ALA A 396 -25.17 15.09 11.75
CA ALA A 396 -25.75 14.49 12.95
C ALA A 396 -26.37 15.54 13.88
N LEU A 397 -25.66 16.65 14.12
CA LEU A 397 -26.11 17.75 14.99
C LEU A 397 -27.39 18.39 14.46
N ILE A 398 -27.54 18.61 13.15
CA ILE A 398 -28.76 19.17 12.55
C ILE A 398 -29.94 18.23 12.76
N ILE A 399 -29.76 16.93 12.58
CA ILE A 399 -30.83 15.95 12.76
C ILE A 399 -31.30 15.98 14.22
N VAL A 400 -30.37 15.92 15.17
CA VAL A 400 -30.66 15.96 16.60
C VAL A 400 -31.31 17.30 16.99
N ALA A 401 -30.78 18.43 16.52
CA ALA A 401 -31.33 19.75 16.78
C ALA A 401 -32.75 19.91 16.21
N ALA A 402 -33.02 19.38 15.02
CA ALA A 402 -34.35 19.39 14.42
C ALA A 402 -35.33 18.61 15.29
N VAL A 403 -34.99 17.37 15.68
CA VAL A 403 -35.84 16.53 16.53
C VAL A 403 -36.10 17.19 17.89
N ILE A 404 -35.07 17.72 18.54
CA ILE A 404 -35.20 18.45 19.81
C ILE A 404 -36.11 19.68 19.65
N ALA A 405 -35.89 20.49 18.62
CA ALA A 405 -36.69 21.69 18.36
C ALA A 405 -38.17 21.34 18.13
N LEU A 406 -38.44 20.21 17.47
CA LEU A 406 -39.80 19.74 17.22
C LEU A 406 -40.49 19.24 18.48
N LEU A 407 -39.80 18.47 19.32
CA LEU A 407 -40.32 18.01 20.62
C LEU A 407 -40.64 19.18 21.55
N ILE A 408 -39.78 20.19 21.58
CA ILE A 408 -40.01 21.42 22.36
C ILE A 408 -41.22 22.17 21.80
N LYS A 409 -41.28 22.36 20.47
CA LYS A 409 -42.38 23.10 19.81
C LYS A 409 -43.73 22.38 19.92
N SER A 410 -43.74 21.05 20.00
CA SER A 410 -44.96 20.25 20.15
C SER A 410 -45.36 20.03 21.62
N GLY A 411 -44.68 20.65 22.59
CA GLY A 411 -44.95 20.47 24.02
C GLY A 411 -44.55 19.11 24.61
N ASN A 412 -43.80 18.30 23.86
CA ASN A 412 -43.39 16.93 24.24
C ASN A 412 -41.96 16.87 24.79
N SER A 413 -41.53 17.93 25.49
CA SER A 413 -40.17 18.05 26.07
C SER A 413 -39.80 16.90 27.01
N LYS A 414 -40.78 16.16 27.55
CA LYS A 414 -40.56 14.96 28.37
C LYS A 414 -39.83 13.83 27.62
N HIS A 415 -39.93 13.79 26.29
CA HIS A 415 -39.29 12.76 25.46
C HIS A 415 -37.85 13.11 25.05
N LEU A 416 -37.28 14.24 25.50
CA LEU A 416 -35.90 14.61 25.18
C LEU A 416 -34.87 13.58 25.68
N ASN A 417 -35.13 12.92 26.81
CA ASN A 417 -34.25 11.88 27.33
C ASN A 417 -34.10 10.69 26.37
N ILE A 418 -35.13 10.39 25.57
CA ILE A 418 -35.08 9.32 24.55
C ILE A 418 -34.10 9.71 23.44
N VAL A 419 -34.10 10.97 23.03
CA VAL A 419 -33.18 11.50 22.00
C VAL A 419 -31.74 11.45 22.51
N TYR A 420 -31.48 11.91 23.74
CA TYR A 420 -30.13 11.84 24.32
C TYR A 420 -29.65 10.42 24.55
N SER A 421 -30.55 9.50 24.93
CA SER A 421 -30.23 8.06 25.03
C SER A 421 -29.83 7.47 23.68
N ALA A 422 -30.63 7.72 22.63
CA ALA A 422 -30.34 7.25 21.28
C ALA A 422 -29.01 7.79 20.75
N LEU A 423 -28.73 9.08 20.99
CA LEU A 423 -27.46 9.73 20.67
C LEU A 423 -26.28 9.05 21.36
N GLY A 424 -26.37 8.83 22.68
CA GLY A 424 -25.31 8.19 23.45
C GLY A 424 -24.99 6.77 22.96
N VAL A 425 -26.02 5.97 22.71
CA VAL A 425 -25.85 4.59 22.20
C VAL A 425 -25.26 4.58 20.79
N ALA A 426 -25.70 5.48 19.91
CA ALA A 426 -25.14 5.60 18.56
C ALA A 426 -23.65 5.94 18.57
N VAL A 427 -23.21 6.86 19.42
CA VAL A 427 -21.78 7.22 19.56
C VAL A 427 -20.97 6.03 20.08
N VAL A 428 -21.44 5.34 21.12
CA VAL A 428 -20.75 4.17 21.69
C VAL A 428 -20.61 3.07 20.64
N LEU A 429 -21.68 2.75 19.89
CA LEU A 429 -21.61 1.75 18.83
C LEU A 429 -20.73 2.18 17.66
N SER A 430 -20.62 3.49 17.37
CA SER A 430 -19.69 3.99 16.35
C SER A 430 -18.24 3.76 16.78
N ILE A 431 -17.90 4.03 18.03
CA ILE A 431 -16.57 3.73 18.59
C ILE A 431 -16.29 2.23 18.59
N ALA A 432 -17.27 1.40 18.97
CA ALA A 432 -17.14 -0.05 18.92
C ALA A 432 -16.94 -0.55 17.48
N THR A 433 -17.61 0.05 16.51
CA THR A 433 -17.42 -0.23 15.08
C THR A 433 -15.99 0.13 14.66
N ALA A 434 -15.47 1.30 15.06
CA ALA A 434 -14.10 1.70 14.78
C ALA A 434 -13.07 0.70 15.33
N TYR A 435 -13.25 0.28 16.58
CA TYR A 435 -12.37 -0.70 17.23
C TYR A 435 -12.48 -2.08 16.57
N GLY A 436 -13.70 -2.53 16.24
CA GLY A 436 -13.92 -3.80 15.55
C GLY A 436 -13.28 -3.83 14.17
N LEU A 437 -13.41 -2.75 13.40
CA LEU A 437 -12.74 -2.61 12.10
C LEU A 437 -11.22 -2.55 12.29
N ASN A 438 -10.70 -1.80 13.26
CA ASN A 438 -9.27 -1.76 13.54
C ASN A 438 -8.72 -3.13 13.99
N TYR A 439 -9.49 -3.92 14.75
CA TYR A 439 -9.09 -5.27 15.15
C TYR A 439 -9.05 -6.25 13.97
N ILE A 440 -10.05 -6.19 13.09
CA ILE A 440 -10.11 -7.03 11.87
C ILE A 440 -9.01 -6.62 10.88
N PHE A 441 -8.71 -5.32 10.77
CA PHE A 441 -7.86 -4.76 9.71
C PHE A 441 -6.45 -4.33 10.17
N GLY A 442 -6.16 -4.36 11.47
CA GLY A 442 -4.90 -3.87 12.06
C GLY A 442 -3.85 -4.95 12.35
N SER A 443 -4.13 -6.22 12.04
CA SER A 443 -3.13 -7.29 12.15
C SER A 443 -2.15 -7.25 10.98
N GLU A 444 -0.85 -7.43 11.25
CA GLU A 444 0.29 -7.34 10.29
C GLU A 444 0.27 -8.38 9.15
N ASN A 445 -0.82 -9.12 8.98
CA ASN A 445 -0.94 -10.14 7.95
C ASN A 445 -1.57 -9.55 6.67
N ALA A 446 -0.71 -9.48 5.65
CA ALA A 446 -0.98 -9.31 4.23
C ALA A 446 -1.09 -7.88 3.69
N GLY A 447 0.06 -7.33 3.28
CA GLY A 447 0.17 -6.13 2.43
C GLY A 447 -0.83 -6.17 1.28
N GLN A 448 -0.82 -7.21 0.44
CA GLN A 448 -1.75 -7.36 -0.70
C GLN A 448 -3.25 -7.45 -0.34
N THR A 449 -3.61 -7.84 0.89
CA THR A 449 -5.02 -7.84 1.33
C THR A 449 -5.47 -6.44 1.74
N ARG A 450 -4.52 -5.56 2.03
CA ARG A 450 -4.76 -4.20 2.49
C ARG A 450 -5.18 -3.27 1.37
N GLU A 451 -4.49 -3.21 0.22
CA GLU A 451 -4.85 -2.28 -0.87
C GLU A 451 -6.19 -2.67 -1.52
N VAL A 452 -6.42 -3.98 -1.72
CA VAL A 452 -7.71 -4.51 -2.23
C VAL A 452 -8.87 -4.16 -1.29
N MET A 453 -8.64 -4.27 0.01
CA MET A 453 -9.61 -3.92 1.03
C MET A 453 -9.82 -2.40 1.14
N GLU A 454 -8.75 -1.61 1.04
CA GLU A 454 -8.79 -0.13 1.00
C GLU A 454 -9.63 0.35 -0.18
N GLY A 455 -9.41 -0.21 -1.38
CA GLY A 455 -10.24 0.04 -2.55
C GLY A 455 -11.69 -0.41 -2.36
N ALA A 456 -11.92 -1.60 -1.80
CA ALA A 456 -13.27 -2.11 -1.57
C ALA A 456 -14.08 -1.24 -0.59
N VAL A 457 -13.48 -0.85 0.53
CA VAL A 457 -14.12 0.02 1.52
C VAL A 457 -14.41 1.40 0.91
N MET A 458 -13.48 1.95 0.14
CA MET A 458 -13.67 3.24 -0.52
C MET A 458 -14.81 3.20 -1.56
N LEU A 459 -14.91 2.13 -2.34
CA LEU A 459 -15.99 1.94 -3.32
C LEU A 459 -17.35 1.69 -2.65
N ILE A 460 -17.39 0.99 -1.51
CA ILE A 460 -18.61 0.87 -0.70
C ILE A 460 -19.02 2.25 -0.18
N ALA A 461 -18.07 3.04 0.31
CA ALA A 461 -18.32 4.40 0.78
C ALA A 461 -18.86 5.32 -0.34
N VAL A 462 -18.40 5.17 -1.58
CA VAL A 462 -18.96 5.89 -2.74
C VAL A 462 -20.45 5.62 -2.89
N VAL A 463 -20.89 4.35 -2.84
CA VAL A 463 -22.31 4.00 -3.02
C VAL A 463 -23.16 4.66 -1.94
N LEU A 464 -22.65 4.70 -0.71
CA LEU A 464 -23.30 5.35 0.43
C LEU A 464 -23.34 6.87 0.27
N LEU A 465 -22.21 7.51 -0.06
CA LEU A 465 -22.14 8.96 -0.29
C LEU A 465 -23.07 9.38 -1.44
N PHE A 466 -23.08 8.62 -2.53
CA PHE A 466 -23.94 8.91 -3.66
C PHE A 466 -25.43 8.81 -3.30
N TYR A 467 -25.80 7.86 -2.43
CA TYR A 467 -27.13 7.77 -1.85
C TYR A 467 -27.48 8.99 -0.98
N VAL A 468 -26.60 9.34 -0.04
CA VAL A 468 -26.82 10.43 0.91
C VAL A 468 -26.90 11.78 0.20
N GLY A 469 -26.02 12.03 -0.77
CA GLY A 469 -26.04 13.24 -1.59
C GLY A 469 -27.37 13.40 -2.32
N PHE A 470 -27.93 12.33 -2.89
CA PHE A 470 -29.26 12.39 -3.51
C PHE A 470 -30.39 12.53 -2.50
N TRP A 471 -30.26 11.92 -1.33
CA TRP A 471 -31.23 12.07 -0.26
C TRP A 471 -31.30 13.54 0.20
N LEU A 472 -30.16 14.16 0.50
CA LEU A 472 -30.07 15.58 0.86
C LEU A 472 -30.63 16.47 -0.26
N LEU A 473 -30.18 16.27 -1.49
CA LEU A 473 -30.63 17.08 -2.63
C LEU A 473 -32.14 16.95 -2.87
N SER A 474 -32.70 15.75 -2.71
CA SER A 474 -34.14 15.49 -2.89
C SER A 474 -35.02 16.15 -1.81
N ASN A 475 -34.45 16.38 -0.62
CA ASN A 475 -35.08 16.96 0.55
C ASN A 475 -34.73 18.45 0.76
N ALA A 476 -33.85 19.04 -0.05
CA ALA A 476 -33.41 20.43 0.04
C ALA A 476 -34.54 21.49 -0.07
N SER A 477 -35.75 21.11 -0.51
CA SER A 477 -36.91 22.01 -0.51
C SER A 477 -37.48 22.16 0.89
N SER A 478 -37.60 23.40 1.39
CA SER A 478 -38.15 23.70 2.71
C SER A 478 -39.52 23.06 2.97
N LYS A 479 -40.41 23.02 1.96
CA LYS A 479 -41.72 22.35 2.06
C LYS A 479 -41.61 20.84 2.22
N LYS A 480 -40.69 20.18 1.51
CA LYS A 480 -40.49 18.73 1.61
C LYS A 480 -39.80 18.35 2.91
N TRP A 481 -38.82 19.12 3.34
CA TRP A 481 -38.20 18.95 4.65
C TRP A 481 -39.25 19.06 5.76
N SER A 482 -40.03 20.15 5.80
CA SER A 482 -41.09 20.31 6.79
C SER A 482 -42.16 19.21 6.72
N ALA A 483 -42.54 18.73 5.53
CA ALA A 483 -43.50 17.64 5.35
C ALA A 483 -42.93 16.25 5.69
N TYR A 484 -41.66 15.97 5.38
CA TYR A 484 -40.96 14.75 5.78
C TYR A 484 -40.87 14.67 7.30
N ILE A 485 -40.46 15.79 7.90
CA ILE A 485 -40.40 15.97 9.34
C ILE A 485 -41.80 15.81 9.95
N GLN A 486 -42.83 16.49 9.44
CA GLN A 486 -44.20 16.33 9.95
C GLN A 486 -44.76 14.92 9.75
N GLY A 487 -44.45 14.23 8.64
CA GLY A 487 -44.97 12.90 8.33
C GLY A 487 -44.33 11.76 9.12
N GLN A 488 -43.00 11.82 9.34
CA GLN A 488 -42.31 10.90 10.24
C GLN A 488 -42.81 11.06 11.69
N ILE A 489 -43.15 12.30 12.06
CA ILE A 489 -43.56 12.67 13.41
C ILE A 489 -45.04 12.39 13.65
N SER A 490 -45.94 12.68 12.71
CA SER A 490 -47.38 12.35 12.84
C SER A 490 -47.59 10.84 12.96
N ASN A 491 -46.83 10.05 12.19
CA ASN A 491 -46.92 8.59 12.26
C ASN A 491 -46.28 8.01 13.54
N SER A 492 -45.29 8.69 14.13
CA SER A 492 -44.63 8.25 15.38
C SER A 492 -45.36 8.72 16.65
N LEU A 493 -46.00 9.90 16.63
CA LEU A 493 -46.67 10.48 17.80
C LEU A 493 -48.12 10.06 17.96
N SER A 494 -48.83 9.67 16.90
CA SER A 494 -50.21 9.17 17.01
C SER A 494 -50.33 7.83 17.75
N SER A 495 -49.22 7.12 17.97
CA SER A 495 -49.18 5.80 18.63
C SER A 495 -48.52 5.78 20.02
N GLY A 496 -47.94 6.90 20.49
CA GLY A 496 -47.20 6.93 21.76
C GLY A 496 -45.85 6.17 21.76
N ASP A 497 -45.32 5.81 20.59
CA ASP A 497 -44.21 4.86 20.51
C ASP A 497 -42.84 5.54 20.65
N SER A 498 -42.44 5.72 21.90
CA SER A 498 -41.11 6.19 22.32
C SER A 498 -39.97 5.37 21.69
N LYS A 499 -40.21 4.11 21.28
CA LYS A 499 -39.23 3.27 20.60
C LYS A 499 -38.98 3.70 19.15
N MET A 500 -40.02 4.11 18.43
CA MET A 500 -39.87 4.57 17.04
C MET A 500 -39.06 5.86 16.96
N LEU A 501 -39.30 6.80 17.89
CA LEU A 501 -38.48 8.01 18.03
C LEU A 501 -37.02 7.66 18.37
N TRP A 502 -36.80 6.72 19.29
CA TRP A 502 -35.46 6.26 19.65
C TRP A 502 -34.72 5.70 18.44
N TRP A 503 -35.32 4.75 17.72
CA TRP A 503 -34.71 4.12 16.54
C TRP A 503 -34.46 5.13 15.41
N THR A 504 -35.34 6.09 15.23
CA THR A 504 -35.18 7.13 14.20
C THR A 504 -33.95 7.99 14.47
N VAL A 505 -33.79 8.45 15.71
CA VAL A 505 -32.61 9.24 16.11
C VAL A 505 -31.35 8.37 16.11
N PHE A 506 -31.43 7.16 16.66
CA PHE A 506 -30.31 6.23 16.73
C PHE A 506 -29.77 5.89 15.34
N LEU A 507 -30.62 5.42 14.41
CA LEU A 507 -30.18 5.02 13.07
C LEU A 507 -29.62 6.21 12.28
N ALA A 508 -30.22 7.40 12.45
CA ALA A 508 -29.73 8.59 11.80
C ALA A 508 -28.33 8.97 12.30
N VAL A 509 -28.11 9.04 13.62
CA VAL A 509 -26.80 9.38 14.19
C VAL A 509 -25.77 8.28 13.95
N TYR A 510 -26.14 7.01 14.12
CA TYR A 510 -25.23 5.88 13.92
C TYR A 510 -24.75 5.79 12.47
N ARG A 511 -25.60 6.13 11.49
CA ARG A 511 -25.18 6.22 10.08
C ARG A 511 -24.06 7.25 9.91
N GLU A 512 -24.25 8.48 10.39
CA GLU A 512 -23.21 9.53 10.29
C GLU A 512 -21.93 9.12 11.07
N GLY A 513 -22.11 8.45 12.22
CA GLY A 513 -21.02 7.90 13.00
C GLY A 513 -20.24 6.81 12.27
N ALA A 514 -20.92 5.88 11.60
CA ALA A 514 -20.29 4.83 10.79
C ALA A 514 -19.54 5.41 9.58
N GLU A 515 -20.12 6.40 8.90
CA GLU A 515 -19.44 7.13 7.81
C GLU A 515 -18.18 7.83 8.32
N THR A 516 -18.27 8.54 9.46
CA THR A 516 -17.12 9.18 10.12
C THR A 516 -16.01 8.16 10.40
N VAL A 517 -16.37 6.99 10.94
CA VAL A 517 -15.41 5.93 11.26
C VAL A 517 -14.69 5.44 10.00
N LEU A 518 -15.39 5.24 8.89
CA LEU A 518 -14.76 4.80 7.64
C LEU A 518 -13.80 5.86 7.08
N PHE A 519 -14.15 7.14 7.12
CA PHE A 519 -13.25 8.22 6.70
C PHE A 519 -12.02 8.35 7.61
N TYR A 520 -12.20 8.24 8.92
CA TYR A 520 -11.09 8.28 9.87
C TYR A 520 -10.19 7.05 9.78
N LEU A 521 -10.76 5.88 9.51
CA LEU A 521 -10.00 4.67 9.26
C LEU A 521 -9.09 4.85 8.04
N ALA A 522 -9.61 5.36 6.92
CA ALA A 522 -8.81 5.68 5.74
C ALA A 522 -7.73 6.73 6.03
N LEU A 523 -8.04 7.77 6.81
CA LEU A 523 -7.07 8.82 7.17
C LEU A 523 -5.97 8.30 8.11
N LEU A 524 -6.31 7.38 9.03
CA LEU A 524 -5.36 6.73 9.92
C LEU A 524 -4.47 5.73 9.19
N PHE A 525 -4.94 5.15 8.08
CA PHE A 525 -4.10 4.31 7.21
C PHE A 525 -3.02 5.12 6.47
N ASP A 526 -3.33 6.35 6.07
CA ASP A 526 -2.37 7.28 5.47
C ASP A 526 -1.38 7.86 6.51
N ALA A 527 -1.77 7.85 7.79
CA ALA A 527 -0.96 8.29 8.92
C ALA A 527 0.09 7.24 9.34
N LYS A 528 1.15 7.08 8.53
CA LYS A 528 2.22 6.07 8.74
C LYS A 528 3.22 6.37 9.87
N SER A 529 3.01 7.43 10.67
CA SER A 529 3.92 7.79 11.78
C SER A 529 3.17 8.24 13.03
N PRO A 530 3.76 8.10 14.24
CA PRO A 530 3.15 8.58 15.48
C PRO A 530 2.80 10.07 15.46
N ALA A 531 3.60 10.88 14.77
CA ALA A 531 3.36 12.32 14.59
C ALA A 531 2.19 12.61 13.61
N ALA A 532 2.02 11.77 12.59
CA ALA A 532 0.87 11.87 11.69
C ALA A 532 -0.43 11.48 12.42
N THR A 533 -0.41 10.38 13.19
CA THR A 533 -1.54 9.92 14.00
C THR A 533 -1.93 10.95 15.06
N SER A 534 -0.96 11.64 15.68
CA SER A 534 -1.24 12.70 16.64
C SER A 534 -1.88 13.93 15.99
N MET A 535 -1.54 14.27 14.74
CA MET A 535 -2.22 15.34 13.99
C MET A 535 -3.65 14.98 13.61
N VAL A 536 -3.91 13.72 13.23
CA VAL A 536 -5.28 13.22 13.01
C VAL A 536 -6.11 13.34 14.28
N ALA A 537 -5.55 12.93 15.43
CA ALA A 537 -6.20 13.05 16.73
C ALA A 537 -6.44 14.53 17.12
N ALA A 538 -5.46 15.41 16.89
CA ALA A 538 -5.60 16.83 17.14
C ALA A 538 -6.70 17.47 16.28
N GLY A 539 -6.78 17.12 14.99
CA GLY A 539 -7.82 17.59 14.09
C GLY A 539 -9.21 17.12 14.52
N PHE A 540 -9.34 15.86 14.93
CA PHE A 540 -10.58 15.32 15.50
C PHE A 540 -11.04 16.08 16.75
N VAL A 541 -10.15 16.29 17.73
CA VAL A 541 -10.47 17.01 18.97
C VAL A 541 -10.84 18.47 18.70
N ALA A 542 -10.09 19.14 17.82
CA ALA A 542 -10.39 20.53 17.42
C ALA A 542 -11.77 20.62 16.74
N GLY A 543 -12.11 19.67 15.88
CA GLY A 543 -13.41 19.63 15.20
C GLY A 543 -14.57 19.32 16.16
N LEU A 544 -14.38 18.42 17.13
CA LEU A 544 -15.36 18.20 18.21
C LEU A 544 -15.61 19.46 19.03
N ALA A 545 -14.56 20.20 19.40
CA ALA A 545 -14.69 21.46 20.10
C ALA A 545 -15.50 22.49 19.28
N ALA A 546 -15.23 22.56 17.97
CA ALA A 546 -15.99 23.42 17.06
C ALA A 546 -17.47 23.00 16.94
N LEU A 547 -17.79 21.70 16.89
CA LEU A 547 -19.18 21.20 16.90
C LEU A 547 -19.92 21.57 18.18
N ILE A 548 -19.26 21.53 19.34
CA ILE A 548 -19.85 21.95 20.62
C ILE A 548 -20.20 23.45 20.57
N ILE A 549 -19.30 24.29 20.06
CA ILE A 549 -19.55 25.72 19.88
C ILE A 549 -20.76 25.94 18.95
N VAL A 550 -20.80 25.24 17.82
CA VAL A 550 -21.92 25.28 16.87
C VAL A 550 -23.23 24.87 17.54
N TYR A 551 -23.26 23.78 18.30
CA TYR A 551 -24.44 23.34 19.03
C TYR A 551 -24.96 24.42 19.99
N ILE A 552 -24.05 25.04 20.76
CA ILE A 552 -24.39 26.12 21.69
C ILE A 552 -24.99 27.31 20.93
N VAL A 553 -24.40 27.69 19.79
CA VAL A 553 -24.89 28.79 18.94
C VAL A 553 -26.29 28.47 18.39
N ILE A 554 -26.50 27.28 17.84
CA ILE A 554 -27.81 26.84 17.31
C ILE A 554 -28.87 26.84 18.41
N LYS A 555 -28.53 26.29 19.58
CA LYS A 555 -29.42 26.25 20.75
C LYS A 555 -29.78 27.65 21.24
N LYS A 556 -28.83 28.58 21.28
CA LYS A 556 -29.00 29.92 21.84
C LYS A 556 -29.70 30.90 20.88
N PHE A 557 -29.42 30.81 19.59
CA PHE A 557 -29.87 31.82 18.61
C PHE A 557 -31.06 31.39 17.75
N SER A 558 -31.56 30.14 17.87
CA SER A 558 -32.66 29.61 17.04
C SER A 558 -32.51 30.05 15.57
N LEU A 559 -31.27 29.97 15.07
CA LEU A 559 -30.89 30.59 13.80
C LEU A 559 -31.76 30.02 12.70
N LYS A 560 -32.42 30.89 11.94
CA LYS A 560 -33.09 30.56 10.68
C LYS A 560 -32.01 30.17 9.66
N ILE A 561 -31.41 29.00 9.80
CA ILE A 561 -30.49 28.45 8.81
C ILE A 561 -31.29 28.32 7.52
N ALA A 562 -30.74 28.87 6.43
CA ALA A 562 -31.29 28.66 5.11
C ALA A 562 -31.05 27.18 4.72
N ILE A 563 -32.02 26.32 5.05
CA ILE A 563 -31.92 24.84 4.87
C ILE A 563 -31.59 24.47 3.41
N LYS A 564 -32.15 25.23 2.45
CA LYS A 564 -31.99 24.95 1.03
C LYS A 564 -30.54 25.14 0.53
N PRO A 565 -29.88 26.32 0.68
CA PRO A 565 -28.48 26.47 0.26
C PRO A 565 -27.54 25.56 1.04
N PHE A 566 -27.83 25.28 2.32
CA PHE A 566 -27.04 24.32 3.09
C PHE A 566 -27.10 22.91 2.47
N PHE A 567 -28.31 22.37 2.23
CA PHE A 567 -28.45 21.02 1.65
C PHE A 567 -27.87 20.94 0.24
N ILE A 568 -27.96 22.01 -0.56
CA ILE A 568 -27.36 22.06 -1.90
C ILE A 568 -25.83 22.07 -1.79
N ALA A 569 -25.25 22.94 -0.97
CA ALA A 569 -23.80 23.04 -0.81
C ALA A 569 -23.21 21.73 -0.30
N THR A 570 -23.82 21.13 0.72
CA THR A 570 -23.40 19.82 1.25
C THR A 570 -23.53 18.74 0.18
N SER A 571 -24.66 18.64 -0.53
CA SER A 571 -24.83 17.65 -1.61
C SER A 571 -23.75 17.77 -2.70
N VAL A 572 -23.38 19.01 -3.10
CA VAL A 572 -22.33 19.24 -4.10
C VAL A 572 -20.99 18.70 -3.62
N ILE A 573 -20.62 18.95 -2.36
CA ILE A 573 -19.38 18.43 -1.77
C ILE A 573 -19.40 16.90 -1.72
N ILE A 574 -20.53 16.29 -1.32
CA ILE A 574 -20.69 14.83 -1.27
C ILE A 574 -20.51 14.21 -2.65
N PHE A 575 -21.16 14.78 -3.66
CA PHE A 575 -21.06 14.27 -5.03
C PHE A 575 -19.65 14.44 -5.60
N TYR A 576 -19.00 15.57 -5.32
CA TYR A 576 -17.60 15.78 -5.65
C TYR A 576 -16.72 14.69 -5.02
N MET A 577 -16.82 14.49 -3.70
CA MET A 577 -16.03 13.47 -3.00
C MET A 577 -16.30 12.06 -3.51
N SER A 578 -17.56 11.76 -3.86
CA SER A 578 -17.91 10.47 -4.47
C SER A 578 -17.14 10.24 -5.77
N VAL A 579 -17.04 11.25 -6.65
CA VAL A 579 -16.26 11.19 -7.90
C VAL A 579 -14.79 10.95 -7.61
N VAL A 580 -14.21 11.68 -6.66
CA VAL A 580 -12.80 11.51 -6.26
C VAL A 580 -12.55 10.08 -5.74
N PHE A 581 -13.45 9.58 -4.89
CA PHE A 581 -13.29 8.28 -4.21
C PHE A 581 -13.52 7.10 -5.13
N VAL A 582 -14.35 7.22 -6.16
CA VAL A 582 -14.42 6.20 -7.22
C VAL A 582 -13.05 6.04 -7.88
N GLY A 583 -12.45 7.17 -8.28
CA GLY A 583 -11.18 7.13 -8.98
C GLY A 583 -10.06 6.57 -8.11
N LYS A 584 -9.95 7.05 -6.87
CA LYS A 584 -8.98 6.55 -5.89
C LYS A 584 -9.25 5.10 -5.50
N GLY A 585 -10.48 4.71 -5.20
CA GLY A 585 -10.82 3.35 -4.81
C GLY A 585 -10.52 2.33 -5.91
N VAL A 586 -10.74 2.69 -7.18
CA VAL A 586 -10.32 1.88 -8.33
C VAL A 586 -8.79 1.78 -8.40
N MET A 587 -8.06 2.87 -8.11
CA MET A 587 -6.60 2.83 -8.06
C MET A 587 -6.07 1.93 -6.95
N GLU A 588 -6.66 1.95 -5.77
CA GLU A 588 -6.30 1.00 -4.69
C GLU A 588 -6.54 -0.46 -5.13
N LEU A 589 -7.58 -0.73 -5.94
CA LEU A 589 -7.78 -2.06 -6.52
C LEU A 589 -6.76 -2.41 -7.62
N VAL A 590 -6.27 -1.41 -8.36
CA VAL A 590 -5.17 -1.56 -9.33
C VAL A 590 -3.85 -1.81 -8.60
N GLU A 591 -3.59 -1.08 -7.52
CA GLU A 591 -2.40 -1.21 -6.67
C GLU A 591 -2.40 -2.55 -5.92
N GLY A 592 -3.58 -2.97 -5.46
CA GLY A 592 -3.88 -4.32 -4.96
C GLY A 592 -3.95 -5.39 -6.05
N LYS A 593 -3.77 -5.01 -7.32
CA LYS A 593 -3.64 -5.87 -8.51
C LYS A 593 -4.82 -6.81 -8.73
N VAL A 594 -6.03 -6.35 -8.39
CA VAL A 594 -7.28 -7.06 -8.69
C VAL A 594 -7.49 -7.21 -10.21
N PHE A 595 -6.99 -6.24 -10.99
CA PHE A 595 -7.00 -6.28 -12.46
C PHE A 595 -5.89 -5.37 -13.02
N VAL A 596 -5.49 -5.62 -14.28
CA VAL A 596 -4.57 -4.76 -15.03
C VAL A 596 -5.37 -3.63 -15.68
N PRO A 597 -5.08 -2.35 -15.39
CA PRO A 597 -5.82 -1.24 -15.96
C PRO A 597 -5.40 -0.97 -17.41
N THR A 598 -6.35 -0.49 -18.22
CA THR A 598 -6.10 -0.10 -19.61
C THR A 598 -5.89 1.40 -19.68
N VAL A 599 -4.68 1.83 -20.01
CA VAL A 599 -4.31 3.24 -20.17
C VAL A 599 -4.99 3.82 -21.41
N ILE A 600 -5.50 5.05 -21.31
CA ILE A 600 -5.93 5.86 -22.45
C ILE A 600 -4.83 6.88 -22.74
N ASP A 601 -4.14 6.69 -23.86
CA ASP A 601 -3.05 7.57 -24.28
C ASP A 601 -3.52 9.03 -24.44
N GLY A 602 -2.73 9.96 -23.89
CA GLY A 602 -2.96 11.40 -23.99
C GLY A 602 -3.82 12.04 -22.90
N LEU A 603 -4.27 11.28 -21.89
CA LEU A 603 -4.99 11.83 -20.72
C LEU A 603 -4.04 12.08 -19.52
N PRO A 604 -4.19 13.20 -18.79
CA PRO A 604 -3.37 13.48 -17.61
C PRO A 604 -3.88 12.73 -16.36
N THR A 605 -3.00 12.49 -15.38
CA THR A 605 -3.40 12.09 -14.03
C THR A 605 -3.58 13.32 -13.15
N ILE A 606 -4.72 13.46 -12.48
CA ILE A 606 -5.04 14.57 -11.57
C ILE A 606 -5.56 13.99 -10.24
N THR A 607 -4.64 13.77 -9.30
CA THR A 607 -4.88 13.02 -8.05
C THR A 607 -5.87 13.68 -7.09
N TRP A 608 -5.95 15.01 -7.04
CA TRP A 608 -6.85 15.73 -6.13
C TRP A 608 -8.33 15.60 -6.49
N ILE A 609 -8.65 15.34 -7.77
CA ILE A 609 -10.00 14.98 -8.24
C ILE A 609 -10.16 13.48 -8.49
N GLY A 610 -9.14 12.67 -8.18
CA GLY A 610 -9.14 11.23 -8.46
C GLY A 610 -9.26 10.90 -9.95
N PHE A 611 -8.77 11.76 -10.85
CA PHE A 611 -8.82 11.52 -12.29
C PHE A 611 -7.57 10.76 -12.70
N TYR A 612 -7.72 9.53 -13.18
CA TYR A 612 -6.62 8.67 -13.61
C TYR A 612 -6.86 8.24 -15.06
N PRO A 613 -5.82 8.12 -15.91
CA PRO A 613 -5.95 7.86 -17.34
C PRO A 613 -6.28 6.39 -17.65
N TYR A 614 -7.12 5.74 -16.84
CA TYR A 614 -7.50 4.34 -16.96
C TYR A 614 -8.98 4.21 -17.28
N VAL A 615 -9.33 3.36 -18.24
CA VAL A 615 -10.73 3.06 -18.60
C VAL A 615 -11.54 2.65 -17.36
N GLN A 616 -10.93 1.81 -16.51
CA GLN A 616 -11.53 1.24 -15.30
C GLN A 616 -11.82 2.28 -14.22
N SER A 617 -11.17 3.44 -14.26
CA SER A 617 -11.42 4.57 -13.35
C SER A 617 -12.39 5.59 -13.96
N LEU A 618 -12.14 5.98 -15.22
CA LEU A 618 -12.90 7.02 -15.91
C LEU A 618 -14.33 6.59 -16.26
N VAL A 619 -14.55 5.32 -16.62
CA VAL A 619 -15.89 4.83 -16.97
C VAL A 619 -16.83 4.89 -15.76
N PRO A 620 -16.50 4.32 -14.58
CA PRO A 620 -17.33 4.49 -13.38
C PRO A 620 -17.57 5.94 -12.98
N GLN A 621 -16.55 6.81 -13.06
CA GLN A 621 -16.70 8.25 -12.81
C GLN A 621 -17.67 8.91 -13.79
N ALA A 622 -17.55 8.62 -15.09
CA ALA A 622 -18.44 9.15 -16.12
C ALA A 622 -19.88 8.67 -15.94
N VAL A 623 -20.09 7.37 -15.66
CA VAL A 623 -21.40 6.80 -15.34
C VAL A 623 -22.02 7.53 -14.15
N MET A 624 -21.25 7.78 -13.10
CA MET A 624 -21.74 8.47 -11.92
C MET A 624 -22.12 9.93 -12.20
N ILE A 625 -21.34 10.66 -13.01
CA ILE A 625 -21.68 12.02 -13.45
C ILE A 625 -22.98 12.01 -14.28
N VAL A 626 -23.17 11.04 -15.17
CA VAL A 626 -24.41 10.89 -15.94
C VAL A 626 -25.59 10.61 -15.00
N LEU A 627 -25.44 9.69 -14.04
CA LEU A 627 -26.46 9.41 -13.04
C LEU A 627 -26.82 10.64 -12.20
N LEU A 628 -25.82 11.45 -11.84
CA LEU A 628 -26.01 12.73 -11.15
C LEU A 628 -26.88 13.68 -11.97
N ILE A 629 -26.52 13.93 -13.24
CA ILE A 629 -27.25 14.82 -14.15
C ILE A 629 -28.69 14.33 -14.33
N VAL A 630 -28.87 13.05 -14.65
CA VAL A 630 -30.19 12.45 -14.84
C VAL A 630 -31.03 12.55 -13.56
N GLY A 631 -30.45 12.26 -12.40
CA GLY A 631 -31.13 12.37 -11.11
C GLY A 631 -31.57 13.80 -10.80
N ILE A 632 -30.72 14.80 -11.08
CA ILE A 632 -31.06 16.23 -10.94
C ILE A 632 -32.21 16.61 -11.88
N LEU A 633 -32.18 16.16 -13.13
CA LEU A 633 -33.25 16.43 -14.12
C LEU A 633 -34.59 15.81 -13.69
N ILE A 634 -34.58 14.57 -13.19
CA ILE A 634 -35.78 13.89 -12.65
C ILE A 634 -36.33 14.66 -11.44
N LEU A 635 -35.45 15.11 -10.53
CA LEU A 635 -35.85 15.88 -9.36
C LEU A 635 -36.47 17.23 -9.76
N LYS A 636 -35.90 17.91 -10.76
CA LYS A 636 -36.41 19.19 -11.29
C LYS A 636 -37.77 19.02 -11.97
N ASN A 637 -37.96 17.97 -12.78
CA ASN A 637 -39.25 17.66 -13.42
C ASN A 637 -40.34 17.32 -12.39
N LYS A 638 -40.01 16.56 -11.34
CA LYS A 638 -40.96 16.27 -10.25
C LYS A 638 -41.36 17.50 -9.44
N GLN A 639 -40.50 18.51 -9.34
CA GLN A 639 -40.84 19.79 -8.70
C GLN A 639 -41.75 20.63 -9.60
N LYS A 640 -41.52 20.62 -10.92
CA LYS A 640 -42.33 21.34 -11.91
C LYS A 640 -43.76 20.78 -12.05
N ASN A 641 -43.94 19.46 -11.92
CA ASN A 641 -45.27 18.82 -11.96
C ASN A 641 -46.04 18.88 -10.63
N LYS A 642 -45.49 19.51 -9.59
CA LYS A 642 -46.11 19.69 -8.25
C LYS A 642 -46.31 21.16 -7.85
N SER A 643 -45.83 22.10 -8.67
CA SER A 643 -46.33 23.49 -8.68
C SER A 643 -47.43 23.59 -9.72
#